data_AF-A0A2M7ZJM2-F1
#
_entry.id   AF-A0A2M7ZJM2-F1
#
_cell.length_a   1.000
_cell.length_b   1.000
_cell.length_c   1.000
_cell.angle_alpha   90.00
_cell.angle_beta   90.00
_cell.angle_gamma   90.00
#
_symmetry.space_group_name_H-M   'P 1'
#
loop_
_entity.id
_entity.type
_entity.pdbx_description
1 polymer ?
#
loop_
_entity_poly.entity_id
_entity_poly.type
_entity_poly.pdbx_seq_one_letter_code
_entity_poly.pdbx_strand_id
1 'polypeptide(L)'
;MIEIRGHARGGQGMVTAFEILAKIFAEIDDYQVQAFPAFGVERTGAPIQAFLRVSREKILNRSNIYFPNLVVVFDETLIAQVPVLNGLKKDGAILLNTNSKIEDIKLKTKNIYTIPATQISLDKGLGTKSLPIVNAAMIGAIIKILDIDINVVANIIADNVPTKPKENSESAILATKNILKSKNITDELKKYLNEDSLDENNLDKDIVFKSNNQILDFPSWNKPMSINKTGNWRVVTPKYEEKPPPCSTNCPAGTDVRLFVKQTSEGKFADAFSTIYKFNPFASTCGRVCPHFCQQSCNRIELDSGLNIGAIERFLGDKGITRKFSKSPISKTEKIAVIGSGPAGLTSALRLRQKGYEVIVFEALPYAGGMMRTGIPSFRLPLNILDKEIEAIEEQGVVIKLNNKVTIKELSNDYDIIISAVGSHKSNKMKIPGEEFATDGINFLREFKLENKNYDINIGDDIAIIGGGNTAVDIARTVLRLGAVPTIYYRRSKNEMPAIPHEVEEAINEGVNIKLLTTPISYNKNSNGKIVITLIDMILGEPDKSGRRRPIKIEDSEKIISVNKVFSAIGQTFDDYVFEGKKVKVEQGKIKFENNKPVFCCGDMAWGGTVTEAIGSGNFTTDEVVAFLKNQNYSSKDNPVNVVLPADINYNYYLPTPRHENPVVEMKSFINNFTEVVKGLTEKEVIEESKRCLHCGECYSCGNCYNYCPDAAIHIDELNRLRIDYDYCKGCGICFEECPCSAISLKMDEVVNESSVN
;
A
#
# COMPACT_ATOMS: atom_id res chain seq x y z
N MET A 1 -32.08 18.52 -44.52
CA MET A 1 -30.87 18.27 -43.69
C MET A 1 -30.40 16.84 -43.90
N ILE A 2 -29.11 16.63 -44.10
CA ILE A 2 -28.50 15.30 -44.16
C ILE A 2 -27.83 14.94 -42.84
N GLU A 3 -28.07 13.72 -42.37
CA GLU A 3 -27.45 13.18 -41.16
C GLU A 3 -26.61 11.94 -41.50
N ILE A 4 -25.32 11.98 -41.13
CA ILE A 4 -24.34 10.94 -41.44
C ILE A 4 -23.79 10.35 -40.14
N ARG A 5 -23.80 9.02 -40.02
CA ARG A 5 -23.23 8.30 -38.88
C ARG A 5 -22.08 7.40 -39.30
N GLY A 6 -20.89 7.71 -38.81
CA GLY A 6 -19.69 6.91 -38.97
C GLY A 6 -19.53 5.84 -37.91
N HIS A 7 -19.00 4.68 -38.29
CA HIS A 7 -18.51 3.62 -37.42
C HIS A 7 -17.07 3.25 -37.83
N ALA A 8 -16.16 3.23 -36.86
CA ALA A 8 -14.76 2.88 -37.08
C ALA A 8 -14.15 2.22 -35.84
N ARG A 9 -12.91 1.77 -35.95
CA ARG A 9 -12.07 1.43 -34.78
C ARG A 9 -11.24 2.63 -34.36
N GLY A 10 -11.03 2.81 -33.06
CA GLY A 10 -10.11 3.81 -32.53
C GLY A 10 -8.75 3.73 -33.22
N GLY A 11 -8.28 4.84 -33.79
CA GLY A 11 -7.03 4.92 -34.56
C GLY A 11 -7.18 4.95 -36.10
N GLN A 12 -8.38 4.72 -36.65
CA GLN A 12 -8.61 4.72 -38.13
C GLN A 12 -8.89 6.11 -38.74
N GLY A 13 -8.81 7.18 -37.94
CA GLY A 13 -8.92 8.57 -38.43
C GLY A 13 -10.34 9.04 -38.78
N MET A 14 -11.39 8.35 -38.35
CA MET A 14 -12.79 8.71 -38.66
C MET A 14 -13.22 10.06 -38.06
N VAL A 15 -12.83 10.37 -36.82
CA VAL A 15 -13.18 11.64 -36.18
C VAL A 15 -12.62 12.80 -37.00
N THR A 16 -11.33 12.74 -37.33
CA THR A 16 -10.67 13.69 -38.22
C THR A 16 -11.34 13.76 -39.59
N ALA A 17 -11.79 12.63 -40.16
CA ALA A 17 -12.49 12.63 -41.44
C ALA A 17 -13.82 13.41 -41.37
N PHE A 18 -14.58 13.26 -40.29
CA PHE A 18 -15.86 13.94 -40.07
C PHE A 18 -15.68 15.43 -39.78
N GLU A 19 -14.61 15.81 -39.07
CA GLU A 19 -14.23 17.21 -38.87
C GLU A 19 -13.82 17.88 -40.19
N ILE A 20 -13.02 17.20 -41.02
CA ILE A 20 -12.64 17.72 -42.35
C ILE A 20 -13.87 17.84 -43.25
N LEU A 21 -14.77 16.85 -43.24
CA LEU A 21 -16.05 16.95 -43.97
C LEU A 21 -16.87 18.16 -43.51
N ALA A 22 -16.98 18.43 -42.21
CA ALA A 22 -17.67 19.61 -41.72
C ALA A 22 -17.05 20.91 -42.26
N LYS A 23 -15.71 21.02 -42.26
CA LYS A 23 -15.02 22.18 -42.85
C LYS A 23 -15.28 22.31 -44.35
N ILE A 24 -15.19 21.21 -45.09
CA ILE A 24 -15.51 21.16 -46.52
C ILE A 24 -16.91 21.72 -46.78
N PHE A 25 -17.92 21.25 -46.03
CA PHE A 25 -19.30 21.73 -46.20
C PHE A 25 -19.47 23.21 -45.80
N ALA A 26 -18.76 23.68 -44.78
CA ALA A 26 -18.79 25.08 -44.37
C ALA A 26 -18.09 26.03 -45.36
N GLU A 27 -17.16 25.53 -46.18
CA GLU A 27 -16.40 26.34 -47.14
C GLU A 27 -16.99 26.33 -48.56
N ILE A 28 -17.71 25.27 -48.95
CA ILE A 28 -18.24 25.12 -50.31
C ILE A 28 -19.52 25.94 -50.55
N ASP A 29 -20.35 26.16 -49.54
CA ASP A 29 -21.62 26.89 -49.63
C ASP A 29 -22.07 27.34 -48.22
N ASP A 30 -23.20 28.04 -48.09
CA ASP A 30 -23.78 28.51 -46.82
C ASP A 30 -24.47 27.36 -46.04
N TYR A 31 -23.72 26.30 -45.75
CA TYR A 31 -24.18 25.21 -44.89
C TYR A 31 -23.83 25.45 -43.43
N GLN A 32 -24.82 25.28 -42.57
CA GLN A 32 -24.62 25.01 -41.15
C GLN A 32 -24.19 23.55 -40.98
N VAL A 33 -23.09 23.34 -40.27
CA VAL A 33 -22.49 22.02 -40.06
C VAL A 33 -22.34 21.73 -38.57
N GLN A 34 -22.50 20.46 -38.22
CA GLN A 34 -22.23 19.98 -36.87
C GLN A 34 -21.57 18.61 -36.96
N ALA A 35 -20.30 18.53 -36.54
CA ALA A 35 -19.57 17.27 -36.40
C ALA A 35 -19.14 17.06 -34.96
N PHE A 36 -19.34 15.86 -34.44
CA PHE A 36 -18.87 15.48 -33.11
C PHE A 36 -18.73 13.96 -33.00
N PRO A 37 -17.76 13.48 -32.21
CA PRO A 37 -17.59 12.06 -31.97
C PRO A 37 -18.48 11.56 -30.82
N ALA A 38 -18.69 10.25 -30.76
CA ALA A 38 -19.16 9.55 -29.56
C ALA A 38 -18.29 8.32 -29.29
N PHE A 39 -17.58 8.36 -28.16
CA PHE A 39 -16.75 7.29 -27.64
C PHE A 39 -16.72 7.35 -26.10
N GLY A 40 -16.58 6.19 -25.44
CA GLY A 40 -16.34 6.09 -23.99
C GLY A 40 -14.85 6.20 -23.63
N VAL A 41 -14.44 5.69 -22.46
CA VAL A 41 -13.03 5.54 -22.00
C VAL A 41 -12.23 4.49 -22.80
N GLU A 42 -12.54 4.31 -24.07
CA GLU A 42 -12.14 3.16 -24.87
C GLU A 42 -10.73 3.30 -25.48
N ARG A 43 -10.01 2.17 -25.58
CA ARG A 43 -8.63 2.08 -26.08
C ARG A 43 -8.58 1.94 -27.61
N THR A 44 -7.41 2.16 -28.22
CA THR A 44 -7.15 1.90 -29.66
C THR A 44 -7.72 0.54 -30.10
N GLY A 45 -8.46 0.51 -31.20
CA GLY A 45 -9.11 -0.70 -31.73
C GLY A 45 -10.58 -0.91 -31.32
N ALA A 46 -11.08 -0.20 -30.31
CA ALA A 46 -12.48 -0.29 -29.88
C ALA A 46 -13.44 0.37 -30.89
N PRO A 47 -14.69 -0.13 -31.03
CA PRO A 47 -15.71 0.47 -31.90
C PRO A 47 -16.10 1.89 -31.46
N ILE A 48 -15.88 2.88 -32.30
CA ILE A 48 -16.23 4.29 -32.05
C ILE A 48 -17.25 4.79 -33.09
N GLN A 49 -17.96 5.86 -32.73
CA GLN A 49 -18.89 6.55 -33.63
C GLN A 49 -18.50 8.01 -33.85
N ALA A 50 -18.88 8.53 -35.02
CA ALA A 50 -18.84 9.97 -35.31
C ALA A 50 -20.11 10.38 -36.05
N PHE A 51 -20.53 11.62 -35.83
CA PHE A 51 -21.76 12.16 -36.36
C PHE A 51 -21.46 13.42 -37.16
N LEU A 52 -22.13 13.57 -38.30
CA LEU A 52 -22.08 14.78 -39.11
C LEU A 52 -23.50 15.15 -39.54
N ARG A 53 -23.91 16.39 -39.26
CA ARG A 53 -25.12 17.01 -39.79
C ARG A 53 -24.74 18.15 -40.71
N VAL A 54 -25.43 18.26 -41.84
CA VAL A 54 -25.28 19.36 -42.79
C VAL A 54 -26.68 19.85 -43.18
N SER A 55 -26.93 21.14 -43.00
CA SER A 55 -28.21 21.81 -43.28
C SER A 55 -27.97 23.23 -43.78
N ARG A 56 -28.89 23.80 -44.57
CA ARG A 56 -28.88 25.24 -44.86
C ARG A 56 -29.48 26.06 -43.70
N GLU A 57 -30.27 25.42 -42.84
CA GLU A 57 -30.83 26.04 -41.64
C GLU A 57 -29.99 25.81 -40.39
N LYS A 58 -30.23 26.63 -39.37
CA LYS A 58 -29.54 26.54 -38.07
C LYS A 58 -29.78 25.17 -37.41
N ILE A 59 -28.70 24.43 -37.17
CA ILE A 59 -28.75 23.14 -36.47
C ILE A 59 -28.86 23.38 -34.96
N LEU A 60 -30.05 23.14 -34.38
CA LEU A 60 -30.29 23.25 -32.94
C LEU A 60 -30.15 21.92 -32.19
N ASN A 61 -30.33 20.80 -32.88
CA ASN A 61 -30.22 19.47 -32.29
C ASN A 61 -28.74 19.12 -32.02
N ARG A 62 -28.42 18.73 -30.77
CA ARG A 62 -27.07 18.34 -30.34
C ARG A 62 -26.97 16.86 -29.93
N SER A 63 -28.05 16.09 -30.10
CA SER A 63 -28.09 14.67 -29.75
C SER A 63 -27.41 13.81 -30.82
N ASN A 64 -27.05 12.57 -30.48
CA ASN A 64 -26.53 11.59 -31.44
C ASN A 64 -27.47 11.39 -32.64
N ILE A 65 -26.92 10.95 -33.79
CA ILE A 65 -27.73 10.63 -34.96
C ILE A 65 -28.25 9.19 -34.83
N TYR A 66 -29.50 9.09 -34.37
CA TYR A 66 -30.20 7.81 -34.27
C TYR A 66 -30.75 7.35 -35.63
N PHE A 67 -31.15 8.29 -36.50
CA PHE A 67 -31.79 8.02 -37.79
C PHE A 67 -30.99 8.55 -39.00
N PRO A 68 -29.80 8.01 -39.30
CA PRO A 68 -28.95 8.54 -40.37
C PRO A 68 -29.54 8.34 -41.77
N ASN A 69 -29.24 9.29 -42.66
CA ASN A 69 -29.40 9.15 -44.11
C ASN A 69 -28.25 8.35 -44.73
N LEU A 70 -27.03 8.49 -44.19
CA LEU A 70 -25.85 7.74 -44.62
C LEU A 70 -25.12 7.13 -43.42
N VAL A 71 -24.91 5.81 -43.46
CA VAL A 71 -24.01 5.13 -42.54
C VAL A 71 -22.67 4.90 -43.23
N VAL A 72 -21.57 5.25 -42.58
CA VAL A 72 -20.22 5.06 -43.12
C VAL A 72 -19.45 4.11 -42.21
N VAL A 73 -18.89 3.03 -42.75
CA VAL A 73 -18.16 2.03 -41.98
C VAL A 73 -16.72 1.94 -42.50
N PHE A 74 -15.77 2.31 -41.64
CA PHE A 74 -14.33 2.35 -41.97
C PHE A 74 -13.68 0.96 -41.90
N ASP A 75 -14.33 0.00 -41.23
CA ASP A 75 -13.86 -1.37 -41.06
C ASP A 75 -15.04 -2.34 -41.14
N GLU A 76 -15.08 -3.17 -42.19
CA GLU A 76 -16.18 -4.10 -42.44
C GLU A 76 -16.44 -5.09 -41.29
N THR A 77 -15.43 -5.39 -40.46
CA THR A 77 -15.59 -6.31 -39.32
C THR A 77 -16.55 -5.78 -38.26
N LEU A 78 -16.80 -4.47 -38.23
CA LEU A 78 -17.73 -3.85 -37.28
C LEU A 78 -19.19 -4.23 -37.53
N ILE A 79 -19.55 -4.63 -38.77
CA ILE A 79 -20.91 -5.06 -39.11
C ILE A 79 -21.36 -6.23 -38.22
N ALA A 80 -20.44 -7.14 -37.87
CA ALA A 80 -20.74 -8.29 -37.04
C ALA A 80 -20.69 -7.99 -35.53
N GLN A 81 -20.07 -6.88 -35.12
CA GLN A 81 -19.80 -6.57 -33.72
C GLN A 81 -20.81 -5.58 -33.12
N VAL A 82 -21.25 -4.61 -33.91
CA VAL A 82 -22.18 -3.56 -33.47
C VAL A 82 -23.31 -3.39 -34.48
N PRO A 83 -24.51 -2.98 -34.05
CA PRO A 83 -25.65 -2.86 -34.95
C PRO A 83 -25.56 -1.60 -35.83
N VAL A 84 -24.63 -1.60 -36.80
CA VAL A 84 -24.27 -0.42 -37.62
C VAL A 84 -25.44 0.17 -38.39
N LEU A 85 -26.44 -0.64 -38.75
CA LEU A 85 -27.63 -0.26 -39.52
C LEU A 85 -28.80 0.24 -38.65
N ASN A 86 -28.72 0.22 -37.32
CA ASN A 86 -29.86 0.59 -36.47
C ASN A 86 -30.34 2.02 -36.73
N GLY A 87 -31.62 2.16 -37.07
CA GLY A 87 -32.24 3.46 -37.37
C GLY A 87 -31.89 4.03 -38.74
N LEU A 88 -31.12 3.34 -39.60
CA LEU A 88 -30.92 3.78 -40.98
C LEU A 88 -32.29 4.02 -41.66
N LYS A 89 -32.49 5.22 -42.22
CA LYS A 89 -33.74 5.58 -42.90
C LYS A 89 -34.02 4.60 -44.05
N LYS A 90 -35.31 4.44 -44.42
CA LYS A 90 -35.75 3.45 -45.42
C LYS A 90 -35.07 3.65 -46.80
N ASP A 91 -34.79 4.88 -47.16
CA ASP A 91 -34.05 5.29 -48.37
C ASP A 91 -32.58 5.67 -48.10
N GLY A 92 -32.12 5.47 -46.86
CA GLY A 92 -30.73 5.70 -46.48
C GLY A 92 -29.77 4.68 -47.08
N ALA A 93 -28.50 5.06 -47.19
CA ALA A 93 -27.45 4.21 -47.76
C ALA A 93 -26.37 3.85 -46.74
N ILE A 94 -25.57 2.84 -47.08
CA ILE A 94 -24.35 2.49 -46.37
C ILE A 94 -23.13 2.57 -47.30
N LEU A 95 -22.05 3.18 -46.83
CA LEU A 95 -20.72 3.15 -47.44
C LEU A 95 -19.79 2.25 -46.62
N LEU A 96 -19.18 1.27 -47.27
CA LEU A 96 -18.31 0.26 -46.64
C LEU A 96 -16.90 0.33 -47.21
N ASN A 97 -15.90 0.45 -46.33
CA ASN A 97 -14.52 0.18 -46.68
C ASN A 97 -14.28 -1.33 -46.80
N THR A 98 -14.21 -1.86 -48.02
CA THR A 98 -14.04 -3.29 -48.28
C THR A 98 -13.48 -3.55 -49.69
N ASN A 99 -12.78 -4.67 -49.84
CA ASN A 99 -12.37 -5.23 -51.14
C ASN A 99 -13.39 -6.25 -51.68
N SER A 100 -14.42 -6.59 -50.89
CA SER A 100 -15.45 -7.56 -51.26
C SER A 100 -16.34 -7.03 -52.39
N LYS A 101 -16.81 -7.92 -53.26
CA LYS A 101 -17.78 -7.57 -54.30
C LYS A 101 -19.12 -7.24 -53.66
N ILE A 102 -19.84 -6.26 -54.22
CA ILE A 102 -21.13 -5.81 -53.67
C ILE A 102 -22.13 -6.97 -53.60
N GLU A 103 -22.09 -7.90 -54.57
CA GLU A 103 -22.97 -9.07 -54.61
C GLU A 103 -22.80 -10.02 -53.42
N ASP A 104 -21.63 -10.01 -52.79
CA ASP A 104 -21.29 -10.88 -51.66
C ASP A 104 -21.72 -10.29 -50.30
N ILE A 105 -22.10 -9.00 -50.27
CA ILE A 105 -22.43 -8.26 -49.06
C ILE A 105 -23.92 -8.45 -48.72
N LYS A 106 -24.18 -9.29 -47.72
CA LYS A 106 -25.54 -9.56 -47.23
C LYS A 106 -25.95 -8.59 -46.11
N LEU A 107 -26.48 -7.43 -46.48
CA LEU A 107 -27.02 -6.44 -45.53
C LEU A 107 -28.53 -6.25 -45.69
N LYS A 108 -29.18 -5.73 -44.64
CA LYS A 108 -30.62 -5.45 -44.61
C LYS A 108 -31.04 -4.25 -45.48
N THR A 109 -30.09 -3.46 -46.00
CA THR A 109 -30.36 -2.35 -46.91
C THR A 109 -29.95 -2.70 -48.34
N LYS A 110 -30.69 -2.19 -49.32
CA LYS A 110 -30.40 -2.36 -50.75
C LYS A 110 -29.47 -1.28 -51.30
N ASN A 111 -29.29 -0.16 -50.57
CA ASN A 111 -28.49 0.99 -51.00
C ASN A 111 -27.06 0.86 -50.44
N ILE A 112 -26.20 0.15 -51.17
CA ILE A 112 -24.84 -0.17 -50.74
C ILE A 112 -23.81 0.50 -51.68
N TYR A 113 -22.87 1.21 -51.07
CA TYR A 113 -21.64 1.69 -51.68
C TYR A 113 -20.44 0.98 -51.07
N THR A 114 -19.46 0.62 -51.88
CA THR A 114 -18.18 0.06 -51.40
C THR A 114 -17.00 0.82 -51.96
N ILE A 115 -15.91 0.85 -51.18
CA ILE A 115 -14.65 1.44 -51.58
C ILE A 115 -13.49 0.64 -50.97
N PRO A 116 -12.43 0.30 -51.73
CA PRO A 116 -11.23 -0.33 -51.18
C PRO A 116 -10.31 0.74 -50.54
N ALA A 117 -10.82 1.52 -49.58
CA ALA A 117 -10.11 2.67 -49.01
C ALA A 117 -8.82 2.27 -48.30
N THR A 118 -8.79 1.10 -47.64
CA THR A 118 -7.55 0.54 -47.05
C THR A 118 -6.47 0.32 -48.11
N GLN A 119 -6.82 -0.27 -49.26
CA GLN A 119 -5.86 -0.52 -50.34
C GLN A 119 -5.38 0.80 -50.96
N ILE A 120 -6.30 1.72 -51.24
CA ILE A 120 -6.01 3.06 -51.78
C ILE A 120 -5.02 3.82 -50.89
N SER A 121 -5.22 3.79 -49.57
CA SER A 121 -4.32 4.45 -48.62
C SER A 121 -2.96 3.77 -48.54
N LEU A 122 -2.90 2.43 -48.52
CA LEU A 122 -1.63 1.70 -48.47
C LEU A 122 -0.78 1.92 -49.73
N ASP A 123 -1.41 1.94 -50.91
CA ASP A 123 -0.71 2.19 -52.19
C ASP A 123 -0.12 3.61 -52.27
N LYS A 124 -0.71 4.56 -51.53
CA LYS A 124 -0.22 5.94 -51.40
C LYS A 124 0.68 6.15 -50.17
N GLY A 125 1.00 5.08 -49.43
CA GLY A 125 1.87 5.13 -48.26
C GLY A 125 1.26 5.92 -47.09
N LEU A 126 -0.07 5.93 -46.95
CA LEU A 126 -0.81 6.57 -45.88
C LEU A 126 -1.11 5.57 -44.76
N GLY A 127 -0.31 5.64 -43.69
CA GLY A 127 -0.33 4.68 -42.58
C GLY A 127 0.56 3.45 -42.83
N THR A 128 0.42 2.42 -41.99
CA THR A 128 1.13 1.14 -42.11
C THR A 128 0.15 0.01 -42.39
N LYS A 129 0.64 -1.19 -42.77
CA LYS A 129 -0.22 -2.38 -42.89
C LYS A 129 -0.97 -2.71 -41.60
N SER A 130 -0.39 -2.38 -40.43
CA SER A 130 -1.00 -2.60 -39.12
C SER A 130 -1.98 -1.50 -38.69
N LEU A 131 -1.84 -0.29 -39.24
CA LEU A 131 -2.72 0.85 -38.96
C LEU A 131 -2.87 1.73 -40.21
N PRO A 132 -3.72 1.32 -41.18
CA PRO A 132 -3.95 2.10 -42.38
C PRO A 132 -4.77 3.36 -42.05
N ILE A 133 -4.37 4.50 -42.60
CA ILE A 133 -5.06 5.78 -42.41
C ILE A 133 -5.95 6.02 -43.63
N VAL A 134 -7.25 5.73 -43.49
CA VAL A 134 -8.22 5.69 -44.60
C VAL A 134 -9.08 6.95 -44.74
N ASN A 135 -8.89 7.93 -43.86
CA ASN A 135 -9.68 9.15 -43.79
C ASN A 135 -9.86 9.85 -45.15
N ALA A 136 -8.79 10.15 -45.89
CA ALA A 136 -8.88 10.90 -47.14
C ALA A 136 -9.63 10.14 -48.25
N ALA A 137 -9.37 8.83 -48.38
CA ALA A 137 -10.10 7.98 -49.32
C ALA A 137 -11.59 7.87 -48.95
N MET A 138 -11.91 7.76 -47.65
CA MET A 138 -13.29 7.73 -47.18
C MET A 138 -14.01 9.07 -47.41
N ILE A 139 -13.34 10.22 -47.20
CA ILE A 139 -13.88 11.55 -47.53
C ILE A 139 -14.21 11.62 -49.03
N GLY A 140 -13.28 11.22 -49.90
CA GLY A 140 -13.51 11.20 -51.35
C GLY A 140 -14.73 10.37 -51.75
N ALA A 141 -14.89 9.20 -51.15
CA ALA A 141 -16.07 8.36 -51.38
C ALA A 141 -17.39 9.04 -50.92
N ILE A 142 -17.40 9.68 -49.74
CA ILE A 142 -18.58 10.39 -49.22
C ILE A 142 -18.95 11.57 -50.13
N ILE A 143 -17.98 12.40 -50.51
CA ILE A 143 -18.17 13.54 -51.40
C ILE A 143 -18.70 13.10 -52.77
N LYS A 144 -18.26 11.95 -53.27
CA LYS A 144 -18.80 11.36 -54.50
C LYS A 144 -20.25 10.89 -54.36
N ILE A 145 -20.62 10.29 -53.22
CA ILE A 145 -22.02 9.90 -52.93
C ILE A 145 -22.94 11.14 -52.86
N LEU A 146 -22.41 12.25 -52.35
CA LEU A 146 -23.16 13.49 -52.18
C LEU A 146 -23.09 14.41 -53.41
N ASP A 147 -22.41 13.99 -54.47
CA ASP A 147 -22.27 14.67 -55.76
C ASP A 147 -21.71 16.11 -55.62
N ILE A 148 -20.60 16.22 -54.90
CA ILE A 148 -19.85 17.46 -54.67
C ILE A 148 -18.55 17.44 -55.50
N ASP A 149 -18.12 18.60 -56.01
CA ASP A 149 -16.93 18.71 -56.86
C ASP A 149 -15.65 18.41 -56.06
N ILE A 150 -14.97 17.32 -56.46
CA ILE A 150 -13.75 16.84 -55.83
C ILE A 150 -12.57 17.83 -55.97
N ASN A 151 -12.57 18.70 -56.97
CA ASN A 151 -11.46 19.64 -57.19
C ASN A 151 -11.39 20.70 -56.09
N VAL A 152 -12.55 21.15 -55.58
CA VAL A 152 -12.63 22.10 -54.46
C VAL A 152 -12.24 21.39 -53.16
N VAL A 153 -12.70 20.15 -52.99
CA VAL A 153 -12.44 19.32 -51.81
C VAL A 153 -10.97 18.93 -51.66
N ALA A 154 -10.28 18.61 -52.76
CA ALA A 154 -8.89 18.15 -52.71
C ALA A 154 -7.95 19.19 -52.09
N ASN A 155 -8.17 20.48 -52.37
CA ASN A 155 -7.37 21.56 -51.77
C ASN A 155 -7.61 21.66 -50.26
N ILE A 156 -8.87 21.58 -49.83
CA ILE A 156 -9.24 21.65 -48.40
C ILE A 156 -8.65 20.46 -47.63
N ILE A 157 -8.62 19.27 -48.23
CA ILE A 157 -7.97 18.08 -47.64
C ILE A 157 -6.45 18.29 -47.50
N ALA A 158 -5.79 18.86 -48.51
CA ALA A 158 -4.36 19.18 -48.46
C ALA A 158 -4.02 20.13 -47.31
N ASP A 159 -4.84 21.15 -47.10
CA ASP A 159 -4.60 22.19 -46.09
C ASP A 159 -4.89 21.73 -44.65
N ASN A 160 -5.80 20.76 -44.48
CA ASN A 160 -6.24 20.29 -43.16
C ASN A 160 -5.58 18.99 -42.71
N VAL A 161 -4.81 18.30 -43.57
CA VAL A 161 -4.06 17.08 -43.22
C VAL A 161 -2.55 17.37 -43.31
N PRO A 162 -1.86 17.65 -42.18
CA PRO A 162 -0.49 18.16 -42.19
C PRO A 162 0.56 17.14 -42.66
N THR A 163 0.23 15.84 -42.66
CA THR A 163 1.17 14.77 -43.05
C THR A 163 0.83 14.26 -44.44
N LYS A 164 1.77 14.36 -45.39
CA LYS A 164 1.60 13.89 -46.78
C LYS A 164 0.36 14.49 -47.48
N PRO A 165 0.23 15.82 -47.55
CA PRO A 165 -0.99 16.49 -48.03
C PRO A 165 -1.33 16.17 -49.49
N LYS A 166 -0.30 16.00 -50.34
CA LYS A 166 -0.46 15.62 -51.74
C LYS A 166 -1.03 14.20 -51.88
N GLU A 167 -0.47 13.25 -51.15
CA GLU A 167 -0.89 11.86 -51.16
C GLU A 167 -2.31 11.69 -50.63
N ASN A 168 -2.70 12.42 -49.58
CA ASN A 168 -4.08 12.45 -49.08
C ASN A 168 -5.05 12.98 -50.14
N SER A 169 -4.71 14.07 -50.83
CA SER A 169 -5.52 14.64 -51.90
C SER A 169 -5.68 13.66 -53.07
N GLU A 170 -4.59 13.01 -53.47
CA GLU A 170 -4.60 11.98 -54.51
C GLU A 170 -5.43 10.75 -54.11
N SER A 171 -5.37 10.32 -52.84
CA SER A 171 -6.19 9.21 -52.31
C SER A 171 -7.69 9.54 -52.35
N ALA A 172 -8.08 10.77 -52.00
CA ALA A 172 -9.47 11.22 -52.10
C ALA A 172 -9.97 11.22 -53.56
N ILE A 173 -9.17 11.76 -54.48
CA ILE A 173 -9.47 11.75 -55.93
C ILE A 173 -9.59 10.31 -56.44
N LEU A 174 -8.67 9.43 -56.06
CA LEU A 174 -8.69 8.03 -56.49
C LEU A 174 -9.94 7.31 -55.96
N ALA A 175 -10.36 7.61 -54.74
CA ALA A 175 -11.58 7.03 -54.17
C ALA A 175 -12.84 7.41 -54.96
N THR A 176 -12.96 8.65 -55.46
CA THR A 176 -14.10 9.04 -56.31
C THR A 176 -14.22 8.23 -57.61
N LYS A 177 -13.10 7.69 -58.11
CA LYS A 177 -13.04 6.88 -59.33
C LYS A 177 -13.29 5.39 -59.08
N ASN A 178 -13.03 4.92 -57.85
CA ASN A 178 -13.07 3.50 -57.48
C ASN A 178 -14.27 3.12 -56.60
N ILE A 179 -15.13 4.08 -56.26
CA ILE A 179 -16.36 3.79 -55.53
C ILE A 179 -17.31 2.95 -56.40
N LEU A 180 -17.80 1.86 -55.84
CA LEU A 180 -18.78 0.99 -56.49
C LEU A 180 -20.15 1.19 -55.85
N LYS A 181 -21.21 1.09 -56.66
CA LYS A 181 -22.60 1.22 -56.21
C LYS A 181 -23.44 0.02 -56.64
N SER A 182 -24.38 -0.38 -55.79
CA SER A 182 -25.33 -1.46 -56.10
C SER A 182 -26.24 -1.12 -57.31
N LYS A 183 -26.67 -2.13 -58.08
CA LYS A 183 -27.38 -1.96 -59.36
C LYS A 183 -28.72 -1.21 -59.28
N ASN A 184 -29.38 -1.19 -58.12
CA ASN A 184 -30.71 -0.61 -57.93
C ASN A 184 -30.70 0.56 -56.93
N ILE A 185 -29.61 1.34 -56.88
CA ILE A 185 -29.53 2.49 -55.98
C ILE A 185 -30.33 3.66 -56.55
N THR A 186 -31.21 4.23 -55.73
CA THR A 186 -31.80 5.55 -56.02
C THR A 186 -30.76 6.60 -55.62
N ASP A 187 -30.24 7.36 -56.59
CA ASP A 187 -29.26 8.44 -56.37
C ASP A 187 -29.95 9.65 -55.68
N GLU A 188 -30.47 9.45 -54.47
CA GLU A 188 -31.37 10.40 -53.79
C GLU A 188 -30.71 11.08 -52.58
N LEU A 189 -29.50 10.71 -52.15
CA LEU A 189 -28.93 11.31 -50.92
C LEU A 189 -28.63 12.81 -51.05
N LYS A 190 -28.34 13.30 -52.26
CA LYS A 190 -28.15 14.73 -52.54
C LYS A 190 -29.40 15.55 -52.25
N LYS A 191 -30.60 14.97 -52.40
CA LYS A 191 -31.85 15.69 -52.14
C LYS A 191 -31.89 16.21 -50.70
N TYR A 192 -31.35 15.46 -49.74
CA TYR A 192 -31.32 15.84 -48.32
C TYR A 192 -30.39 17.02 -47.99
N LEU A 193 -29.45 17.36 -48.87
CA LEU A 193 -28.66 18.60 -48.77
C LEU A 193 -29.50 19.83 -49.13
N ASN A 194 -30.50 19.66 -50.00
CA ASN A 194 -31.35 20.74 -50.53
C ASN A 194 -32.79 20.71 -50.02
N GLU A 195 -33.22 19.62 -49.38
CA GLU A 195 -34.56 19.44 -48.81
C GLU A 195 -34.58 19.87 -47.34
N ASP A 196 -35.53 20.76 -47.05
CA ASP A 196 -35.89 21.19 -45.70
C ASP A 196 -36.63 20.05 -45.01
N SER A 197 -35.96 19.36 -44.09
CA SER A 197 -36.52 18.19 -43.44
C SER A 197 -36.98 18.53 -42.03
N LEU A 198 -38.08 19.28 -41.95
CA LEU A 198 -39.12 19.03 -40.96
C LEU A 198 -40.45 18.97 -41.70
N ASP A 199 -40.66 17.87 -42.43
CA ASP A 199 -41.99 17.55 -42.95
C ASP A 199 -42.84 17.03 -41.79
N GLU A 200 -43.37 17.96 -40.98
CA GLU A 200 -44.35 17.69 -39.92
C GLU A 200 -45.68 17.12 -40.45
N ASN A 201 -45.83 16.99 -41.78
CA ASN A 201 -47.07 16.54 -42.42
C ASN A 201 -47.12 15.04 -42.75
N ASN A 202 -46.06 14.28 -42.47
CA ASN A 202 -46.05 12.82 -42.64
C ASN A 202 -46.18 12.05 -41.32
N LEU A 203 -46.62 12.72 -40.26
CA LEU A 203 -47.30 12.05 -39.15
C LEU A 203 -48.74 11.83 -39.60
N ASP A 204 -49.19 10.58 -39.59
CA ASP A 204 -50.57 10.18 -39.85
C ASP A 204 -51.48 10.87 -38.80
N LYS A 205 -51.92 12.09 -39.13
CA LYS A 205 -52.68 12.97 -38.22
C LYS A 205 -54.06 12.40 -37.86
N ASP A 206 -54.50 11.35 -38.57
CA ASP A 206 -55.78 10.69 -38.33
C ASP A 206 -55.75 9.61 -37.22
N ILE A 207 -54.57 9.24 -36.69
CA ILE A 207 -54.48 8.34 -35.52
C ILE A 207 -54.61 9.11 -34.20
N VAL A 208 -54.52 10.45 -34.24
CA VAL A 208 -54.33 11.25 -33.04
C VAL A 208 -55.59 12.11 -32.77
N PHE A 209 -56.46 11.52 -31.94
CA PHE A 209 -57.63 12.11 -31.26
C PHE A 209 -58.98 12.19 -32.00
N LYS A 210 -59.53 11.01 -32.36
CA LYS A 210 -60.99 10.79 -32.30
C LYS A 210 -61.35 9.89 -31.11
N SER A 211 -61.29 10.43 -29.91
CA SER A 211 -62.27 10.16 -28.84
C SER A 211 -61.97 11.04 -27.63
N ASN A 212 -63.02 11.59 -27.03
CA ASN A 212 -63.00 12.24 -25.72
C ASN A 212 -62.83 11.21 -24.57
N ASN A 213 -62.13 10.09 -24.82
CA ASN A 213 -61.94 9.04 -23.84
C ASN A 213 -60.47 8.99 -23.41
N GLN A 214 -60.29 9.38 -22.14
CA GLN A 214 -59.11 9.21 -21.31
C GLN A 214 -57.83 9.78 -21.90
N ILE A 215 -57.35 10.87 -21.26
CA ILE A 215 -55.91 11.03 -21.07
C ILE A 215 -55.41 9.63 -20.75
N LEU A 216 -54.56 9.05 -21.61
CA LEU A 216 -53.87 7.80 -21.29
C LEU A 216 -53.43 7.97 -19.84
N ASP A 217 -53.76 7.04 -18.95
CA ASP A 217 -53.17 7.00 -17.61
C ASP A 217 -51.66 6.89 -17.83
N PHE A 218 -50.99 8.02 -18.08
CA PHE A 218 -49.58 8.15 -17.89
C PHE A 218 -49.40 7.74 -16.44
N PRO A 219 -48.50 6.81 -16.15
CA PRO A 219 -48.12 6.54 -14.77
C PRO A 219 -47.69 7.86 -14.13
N SER A 220 -48.64 8.53 -13.49
CA SER A 220 -48.44 9.85 -12.91
C SER A 220 -48.18 9.58 -11.45
N TRP A 221 -46.94 9.77 -11.05
CA TRP A 221 -46.54 9.61 -9.67
C TRP A 221 -46.97 10.87 -8.90
N ASN A 222 -48.08 10.77 -8.18
CA ASN A 222 -48.60 11.84 -7.32
C ASN A 222 -48.06 11.77 -5.88
N LYS A 223 -47.17 10.82 -5.63
CA LYS A 223 -46.47 10.62 -4.36
C LYS A 223 -45.14 11.35 -4.39
N PRO A 224 -44.54 11.72 -3.24
CA PRO A 224 -43.17 12.20 -3.23
C PRO A 224 -42.21 11.11 -3.74
N MET A 225 -41.10 11.52 -4.33
CA MET A 225 -40.09 10.57 -4.83
C MET A 225 -39.46 9.72 -3.70
N SER A 226 -39.56 10.18 -2.46
CA SER A 226 -39.20 9.42 -1.25
C SER A 226 -40.02 8.15 -1.02
N ILE A 227 -41.09 7.89 -1.79
CA ILE A 227 -41.79 6.60 -1.71
C ILE A 227 -41.19 5.57 -2.67
N ASN A 228 -40.45 6.00 -3.68
CA ASN A 228 -39.84 5.09 -4.65
C ASN A 228 -38.46 4.62 -4.16
N LYS A 229 -38.41 3.40 -3.62
CA LYS A 229 -37.18 2.76 -3.18
C LYS A 229 -36.35 2.28 -4.39
N THR A 230 -35.55 3.18 -4.95
CA THR A 230 -34.71 2.90 -6.14
C THR A 230 -33.54 1.96 -5.88
N GLY A 231 -33.32 1.57 -4.64
CA GLY A 231 -32.22 0.72 -4.22
C GLY A 231 -32.18 -0.64 -4.93
N ASN A 232 -33.33 -1.17 -5.33
CA ASN A 232 -33.42 -2.45 -6.02
C ASN A 232 -32.81 -2.44 -7.43
N TRP A 233 -32.41 -1.27 -7.95
CA TRP A 233 -31.74 -1.16 -9.25
C TRP A 233 -30.24 -1.44 -9.19
N ARG A 234 -29.67 -1.61 -7.98
CA ARG A 234 -28.24 -1.84 -7.79
C ARG A 234 -27.81 -3.22 -8.29
N VAL A 235 -26.64 -3.27 -8.92
CA VAL A 235 -25.92 -4.51 -9.28
C VAL A 235 -24.74 -4.76 -8.35
N VAL A 236 -24.14 -3.68 -7.84
CA VAL A 236 -23.08 -3.71 -6.84
C VAL A 236 -23.52 -2.92 -5.61
N THR A 237 -23.15 -3.42 -4.44
CA THR A 237 -23.49 -2.81 -3.16
C THR A 237 -22.24 -2.19 -2.55
N PRO A 238 -22.17 -0.85 -2.45
CA PRO A 238 -21.14 -0.20 -1.65
C PRO A 238 -21.37 -0.49 -0.17
N LYS A 239 -20.35 -0.91 0.57
CA LYS A 239 -20.42 -1.14 2.01
C LYS A 239 -19.26 -0.47 2.71
N TYR A 240 -19.54 0.21 3.82
CA TYR A 240 -18.46 0.58 4.75
C TYR A 240 -17.90 -0.70 5.35
N GLU A 241 -16.61 -0.92 5.13
CA GLU A 241 -15.90 -2.09 5.60
C GLU A 241 -14.56 -1.63 6.17
N GLU A 242 -14.33 -1.93 7.44
CA GLU A 242 -13.07 -1.62 8.07
C GLU A 242 -12.00 -2.58 7.55
N LYS A 243 -10.95 -2.02 6.95
CA LYS A 243 -9.82 -2.77 6.42
C LYS A 243 -8.58 -2.59 7.31
N PRO A 244 -7.74 -3.62 7.47
CA PRO A 244 -6.50 -3.52 8.23
C PRO A 244 -5.53 -2.50 7.63
N PRO A 245 -5.03 -1.52 8.40
CA PRO A 245 -3.99 -0.61 7.93
C PRO A 245 -2.62 -1.30 7.97
N PRO A 246 -1.68 -0.93 7.09
CA PRO A 246 -0.36 -1.57 7.06
C PRO A 246 0.44 -1.32 8.33
N CYS A 247 0.27 -0.16 8.96
CA CYS A 247 1.00 0.21 10.18
C CYS A 247 0.63 -0.66 11.40
N SER A 248 -0.66 -0.93 11.63
CA SER A 248 -1.11 -1.83 12.70
C SER A 248 -0.80 -3.30 12.36
N THR A 249 -0.94 -3.68 11.08
CA THR A 249 -0.65 -5.05 10.59
C THR A 249 0.80 -5.45 10.81
N ASN A 250 1.74 -4.53 10.54
CA ASN A 250 3.16 -4.80 10.64
C ASN A 250 3.75 -4.53 12.04
N CYS A 251 2.93 -4.15 13.02
CA CYS A 251 3.39 -3.97 14.39
C CYS A 251 3.57 -5.35 15.07
N PRO A 252 4.80 -5.79 15.39
CA PRO A 252 5.00 -7.13 15.96
C PRO A 252 4.32 -7.30 17.31
N ALA A 253 4.22 -6.23 18.11
CA ALA A 253 3.51 -6.24 19.39
C ALA A 253 1.98 -6.46 19.25
N GLY A 254 1.41 -6.21 18.06
CA GLY A 254 -0.03 -6.26 17.80
C GLY A 254 -0.78 -4.98 18.15
N THR A 255 -0.06 -3.86 18.34
CA THR A 255 -0.66 -2.56 18.70
C THR A 255 -1.48 -1.99 17.55
N ASP A 256 -2.65 -1.44 17.86
CA ASP A 256 -3.45 -0.69 16.88
C ASP A 256 -2.90 0.73 16.70
N VAL A 257 -1.98 0.86 15.74
CA VAL A 257 -1.29 2.10 15.41
C VAL A 257 -2.24 3.17 14.90
N ARG A 258 -3.14 2.81 13.97
CA ARG A 258 -4.11 3.76 13.41
C ARG A 258 -4.98 4.37 14.51
N LEU A 259 -5.44 3.55 15.46
CA LEU A 259 -6.30 4.02 16.54
C LEU A 259 -5.59 4.97 17.51
N PHE A 260 -4.40 4.64 18.01
CA PHE A 260 -3.74 5.54 18.96
C PHE A 260 -3.28 6.85 18.28
N VAL A 261 -2.91 6.81 16.99
CA VAL A 261 -2.57 8.03 16.24
C VAL A 261 -3.81 8.91 16.06
N LYS A 262 -4.96 8.33 15.73
CA LYS A 262 -6.25 9.05 15.67
C LYS A 262 -6.58 9.70 17.02
N GLN A 263 -6.55 8.93 18.11
CA GLN A 263 -6.80 9.45 19.46
C GLN A 263 -5.83 10.59 19.85
N THR A 264 -4.56 10.48 19.43
CA THR A 264 -3.56 11.53 19.65
C THR A 264 -3.88 12.80 18.87
N SER A 265 -4.32 12.68 17.61
CA SER A 265 -4.74 13.84 16.79
C SER A 265 -5.93 14.61 17.40
N GLU A 266 -6.76 13.91 18.18
CA GLU A 266 -7.91 14.44 18.91
C GLU A 266 -7.56 14.95 20.32
N GLY A 267 -6.28 14.87 20.74
CA GLY A 267 -5.83 15.25 22.07
C GLY A 267 -6.18 14.26 23.19
N LYS A 268 -6.73 13.08 22.86
CA LYS A 268 -7.13 12.02 23.80
C LYS A 268 -5.94 11.16 24.21
N PHE A 269 -4.93 11.78 24.80
CA PHE A 269 -3.64 11.11 25.11
C PHE A 269 -3.77 9.92 26.07
N ALA A 270 -4.66 10.00 27.05
CA ALA A 270 -4.87 8.91 28.00
C ALA A 270 -5.44 7.65 27.31
N ASP A 271 -6.38 7.84 26.38
CA ASP A 271 -6.97 6.75 25.59
C ASP A 271 -5.95 6.19 24.60
N ALA A 272 -5.19 7.07 23.93
CA ALA A 272 -4.10 6.68 23.04
C ALA A 272 -3.05 5.82 23.74
N PHE A 273 -2.61 6.24 24.94
CA PHE A 273 -1.71 5.44 25.76
C PHE A 273 -2.35 4.09 26.15
N SER A 274 -3.62 4.09 26.56
CA SER A 274 -4.34 2.84 26.88
C SER A 274 -4.42 1.87 25.69
N THR A 275 -4.59 2.39 24.47
CA THR A 275 -4.56 1.59 23.22
C THR A 275 -3.19 0.91 23.03
N ILE A 276 -2.10 1.63 23.26
CA ILE A 276 -0.74 1.06 23.22
C ILE A 276 -0.55 0.04 24.34
N TYR A 277 -0.84 0.44 25.58
CA TYR A 277 -0.60 -0.34 26.80
C TYR A 277 -1.36 -1.67 26.84
N LYS A 278 -2.46 -1.78 26.10
CA LYS A 278 -3.20 -3.04 25.90
C LYS A 278 -2.31 -4.16 25.34
N PHE A 279 -1.34 -3.81 24.49
CA PHE A 279 -0.45 -4.77 23.84
C PHE A 279 1.00 -4.57 24.27
N ASN A 280 1.47 -3.33 24.28
CA ASN A 280 2.84 -2.95 24.60
C ASN A 280 2.94 -2.28 25.98
N PRO A 281 3.41 -2.97 27.04
CA PRO A 281 3.58 -2.37 28.35
C PRO A 281 4.83 -1.47 28.46
N PHE A 282 5.66 -1.43 27.43
CA PHE A 282 6.94 -0.70 27.35
C PHE A 282 6.89 0.40 26.30
N ALA A 283 5.81 1.19 26.27
CA ALA A 283 5.58 2.22 25.25
C ALA A 283 6.71 3.28 25.20
N SER A 284 7.18 3.73 26.37
CA SER A 284 8.24 4.72 26.48
C SER A 284 9.59 4.15 26.01
N THR A 285 9.85 2.88 26.33
CA THR A 285 11.03 2.17 25.83
C THR A 285 10.95 1.93 24.32
N CYS A 286 9.84 1.40 23.79
CA CYS A 286 9.66 1.15 22.36
C CYS A 286 9.75 2.42 21.51
N GLY A 287 9.23 3.54 22.01
CA GLY A 287 9.40 4.86 21.38
C GLY A 287 10.86 5.31 21.21
N ARG A 288 11.82 4.66 21.88
CA ARG A 288 13.27 4.96 21.80
C ARG A 288 14.08 3.92 21.04
N VAL A 289 13.67 2.65 21.06
CA VAL A 289 14.52 1.52 20.63
C VAL A 289 13.90 0.65 19.54
N CYS A 290 12.62 0.88 19.20
CA CYS A 290 11.95 0.12 18.16
C CYS A 290 12.49 0.54 16.77
N PRO A 291 12.64 -0.38 15.81
CA PRO A 291 12.88 -0.03 14.40
C PRO A 291 11.70 0.70 13.74
N HIS A 292 10.54 0.73 14.42
CA HIS A 292 9.27 1.28 13.96
C HIS A 292 8.82 0.74 12.59
N PHE A 293 8.62 -0.58 12.51
CA PHE A 293 8.07 -1.29 11.34
C PHE A 293 6.79 -0.65 10.77
N CYS A 294 5.99 -0.09 11.66
CA CYS A 294 4.76 0.64 11.34
C CYS A 294 5.01 1.90 10.47
N GLN A 295 6.16 2.56 10.63
CA GLN A 295 6.54 3.73 9.81
C GLN A 295 7.05 3.30 8.43
N GLN A 296 7.81 2.21 8.38
CA GLN A 296 8.44 1.70 7.15
C GLN A 296 7.41 1.25 6.10
N SER A 297 6.21 0.87 6.56
CA SER A 297 5.10 0.39 5.72
C SER A 297 3.95 1.39 5.60
N CYS A 298 4.17 2.65 5.99
CA CYS A 298 3.13 3.66 5.95
C CYS A 298 2.79 4.06 4.50
N ASN A 299 1.53 3.91 4.08
CA ASN A 299 1.07 4.31 2.73
C ASN A 299 1.28 5.80 2.41
N ARG A 300 1.52 6.65 3.41
CA ARG A 300 1.82 8.08 3.20
C ARG A 300 3.18 8.32 2.55
N ILE A 301 4.08 7.34 2.54
CA ILE A 301 5.38 7.42 1.86
C ILE A 301 5.22 7.75 0.36
N GLU A 302 4.16 7.27 -0.29
CA GLU A 302 3.88 7.58 -1.70
C GLU A 302 3.51 9.04 -1.96
N LEU A 303 3.06 9.78 -0.93
CA LEU A 303 2.69 11.18 -1.04
C LEU A 303 3.85 12.11 -0.64
N ASP A 304 4.47 11.84 0.50
CA ASP A 304 5.60 12.62 1.01
C ASP A 304 6.55 11.78 1.89
N SER A 305 6.17 11.51 3.12
CA SER A 305 6.95 10.77 4.12
C SER A 305 6.02 10.13 5.13
N GLY A 306 6.35 8.90 5.54
CA GLY A 306 5.61 8.18 6.59
C GLY A 306 5.53 8.97 7.90
N LEU A 307 4.54 8.67 8.73
CA LEU A 307 4.38 9.35 10.00
C LEU A 307 5.55 9.03 10.95
N ASN A 308 5.93 9.97 11.81
CA ASN A 308 6.82 9.74 12.95
C ASN A 308 6.09 9.07 14.13
N ILE A 309 5.56 7.86 13.88
CA ILE A 309 4.83 7.04 14.85
C ILE A 309 5.66 6.76 16.10
N GLY A 310 6.98 6.60 15.97
CA GLY A 310 7.89 6.38 17.08
C GLY A 310 7.95 7.56 18.04
N ALA A 311 7.99 8.79 17.51
CA ALA A 311 7.91 10.00 18.33
C ALA A 311 6.56 10.14 19.03
N ILE A 312 5.46 9.78 18.36
CA ILE A 312 4.12 9.74 18.95
C ILE A 312 4.06 8.71 20.08
N GLU A 313 4.54 7.48 19.85
CA GLU A 313 4.60 6.41 20.85
C GLU A 313 5.45 6.82 22.06
N ARG A 314 6.62 7.45 21.82
CA ARG A 314 7.48 7.97 22.89
C ARG A 314 6.77 9.03 23.73
N PHE A 315 6.13 10.02 23.09
CA PHE A 315 5.40 11.07 23.80
C PHE A 315 4.29 10.50 24.69
N LEU A 316 3.50 9.57 24.13
CA LEU A 316 2.42 8.91 24.86
C LEU A 316 2.96 8.05 26.00
N GLY A 317 4.06 7.32 25.77
CA GLY A 317 4.74 6.52 26.79
C GLY A 317 5.27 7.38 27.93
N ASP A 318 6.00 8.44 27.62
CA ASP A 318 6.58 9.36 28.61
C ASP A 318 5.49 10.10 29.41
N LYS A 319 4.36 10.44 28.78
CA LYS A 319 3.20 11.04 29.46
C LYS A 319 2.41 10.02 30.28
N GLY A 320 2.34 8.78 29.83
CA GLY A 320 1.61 7.68 30.47
C GLY A 320 2.37 7.00 31.62
N ILE A 321 3.69 7.16 31.69
CA ILE A 321 4.56 6.50 32.68
C ILE A 321 4.24 6.87 34.14
N THR A 322 3.52 7.98 34.36
CA THR A 322 3.09 8.42 35.70
C THR A 322 1.76 7.81 36.13
N ARG A 323 1.12 7.00 35.27
CA ARG A 323 -0.17 6.37 35.55
C ARG A 323 0.01 5.29 36.60
N LYS A 324 -0.82 5.34 37.63
CA LYS A 324 -0.88 4.29 38.66
C LYS A 324 -1.80 3.17 38.21
N PHE A 325 -1.42 1.94 38.51
CA PHE A 325 -2.24 0.78 38.24
C PHE A 325 -2.75 0.14 39.54
N SER A 326 -3.93 -0.46 39.46
CA SER A 326 -4.45 -1.27 40.55
C SER A 326 -3.99 -2.72 40.40
N LYS A 327 -3.74 -3.38 41.53
CA LYS A 327 -3.42 -4.81 41.56
C LYS A 327 -4.55 -5.63 40.93
N SER A 328 -4.21 -6.45 39.94
CA SER A 328 -5.17 -7.38 39.34
C SER A 328 -5.50 -8.51 40.33
N PRO A 329 -6.77 -8.88 40.53
CA PRO A 329 -7.15 -9.94 41.45
C PRO A 329 -6.77 -11.33 40.90
N ILE A 330 -6.46 -12.27 41.79
CA ILE A 330 -6.29 -13.68 41.44
C ILE A 330 -7.67 -14.33 41.45
N SER A 331 -8.09 -14.92 40.34
CA SER A 331 -9.38 -15.60 40.19
C SER A 331 -9.26 -17.01 39.61
N LYS A 332 -8.04 -17.43 39.24
CA LYS A 332 -7.72 -18.75 38.69
C LYS A 332 -6.87 -19.54 39.68
N THR A 333 -6.99 -20.87 39.63
CA THR A 333 -6.29 -21.78 40.55
C THR A 333 -4.93 -22.22 40.02
N GLU A 334 -4.77 -22.22 38.70
CA GLU A 334 -3.54 -22.64 38.04
C GLU A 334 -2.41 -21.64 38.28
N LYS A 335 -1.23 -22.17 38.61
CA LYS A 335 -0.02 -21.38 38.89
C LYS A 335 0.92 -21.40 37.71
N ILE A 336 1.45 -20.22 37.35
CA ILE A 336 2.32 -20.08 36.18
C ILE A 336 3.68 -19.53 36.59
N ALA A 337 4.74 -20.19 36.16
CA ALA A 337 6.10 -19.69 36.29
C ALA A 337 6.61 -19.12 34.96
N VAL A 338 7.29 -17.98 35.03
CA VAL A 338 7.99 -17.37 33.89
C VAL A 338 9.48 -17.29 34.22
N ILE A 339 10.34 -17.85 33.38
CA ILE A 339 11.80 -17.81 33.56
C ILE A 339 12.38 -16.72 32.65
N GLY A 340 12.91 -15.65 33.24
CA GLY A 340 13.45 -14.48 32.58
C GLY A 340 12.53 -13.26 32.65
N SER A 341 13.07 -12.14 33.10
CA SER A 341 12.37 -10.85 33.22
C SER A 341 12.65 -9.90 32.05
N GLY A 342 12.92 -10.45 30.86
CA GLY A 342 13.01 -9.67 29.63
C GLY A 342 11.64 -9.16 29.13
N PRO A 343 11.61 -8.42 28.02
CA PRO A 343 10.36 -7.86 27.48
C PRO A 343 9.27 -8.92 27.23
N ALA A 344 9.64 -10.09 26.70
CA ALA A 344 8.70 -11.19 26.45
C ALA A 344 8.13 -11.78 27.76
N GLY A 345 9.00 -12.05 28.73
CA GLY A 345 8.62 -12.64 30.02
C GLY A 345 7.74 -11.71 30.84
N LEU A 346 8.12 -10.44 30.97
CA LEU A 346 7.34 -9.42 31.68
C LEU A 346 5.99 -9.15 31.00
N THR A 347 5.95 -9.08 29.67
CA THR A 347 4.69 -8.95 28.94
C THR A 347 3.79 -10.15 29.21
N SER A 348 4.32 -11.37 29.08
CA SER A 348 3.52 -12.59 29.32
C SER A 348 2.97 -12.63 30.74
N ALA A 349 3.83 -12.32 31.73
CA ALA A 349 3.46 -12.30 33.13
C ALA A 349 2.35 -11.27 33.41
N LEU A 350 2.47 -10.05 32.85
CA LEU A 350 1.46 -9.02 32.97
C LEU A 350 0.12 -9.46 32.38
N ARG A 351 0.12 -10.00 31.15
CA ARG A 351 -1.12 -10.39 30.47
C ARG A 351 -1.82 -11.55 31.17
N LEU A 352 -1.07 -12.55 31.64
CA LEU A 352 -1.61 -13.64 32.44
C LEU A 352 -2.15 -13.15 33.78
N ARG A 353 -1.44 -12.22 34.43
CA ARG A 353 -1.89 -11.59 35.68
C ARG A 353 -3.21 -10.83 35.50
N GLN A 354 -3.34 -10.06 34.42
CA GLN A 354 -4.59 -9.35 34.06
C GLN A 354 -5.75 -10.29 33.75
N LYS A 355 -5.47 -11.53 33.31
CA LYS A 355 -6.48 -12.59 33.11
C LYS A 355 -6.81 -13.38 34.39
N GLY A 356 -6.19 -13.04 35.52
CA GLY A 356 -6.53 -13.57 36.85
C GLY A 356 -5.67 -14.72 37.35
N TYR A 357 -4.56 -15.04 36.68
CA TYR A 357 -3.64 -16.11 37.11
C TYR A 357 -2.62 -15.62 38.16
N GLU A 358 -2.18 -16.54 39.01
CA GLU A 358 -1.00 -16.33 39.85
C GLU A 358 0.26 -16.56 38.99
N VAL A 359 1.12 -15.54 38.89
CA VAL A 359 2.32 -15.58 38.06
C VAL A 359 3.53 -15.10 38.83
N ILE A 360 4.60 -15.90 38.80
CA ILE A 360 5.89 -15.56 39.40
C ILE A 360 6.94 -15.58 38.30
N VAL A 361 7.71 -14.49 38.20
CA VAL A 361 8.84 -14.33 37.28
C VAL A 361 10.12 -14.65 38.04
N PHE A 362 10.97 -15.51 37.48
CA PHE A 362 12.28 -15.85 38.03
C PHE A 362 13.37 -15.23 37.16
N GLU A 363 14.19 -14.37 37.77
CA GLU A 363 15.25 -13.64 37.08
C GLU A 363 16.61 -14.01 37.67
N ALA A 364 17.56 -14.38 36.82
CA ALA A 364 18.89 -14.81 37.22
C ALA A 364 19.74 -13.66 37.77
N LEU A 365 19.52 -12.44 37.29
CA LEU A 365 20.28 -11.24 37.64
C LEU A 365 19.67 -10.51 38.87
N PRO A 366 20.42 -9.60 39.52
CA PRO A 366 19.91 -8.79 40.63
C PRO A 366 18.98 -7.65 40.20
N TYR A 367 18.51 -7.64 38.94
CA TYR A 367 17.67 -6.59 38.37
C TYR A 367 16.79 -7.16 37.25
N ALA A 368 15.61 -6.55 37.06
CA ALA A 368 14.66 -6.96 36.02
C ALA A 368 14.84 -6.18 34.70
N GLY A 369 14.32 -6.70 33.59
CA GLY A 369 14.26 -5.99 32.29
C GLY A 369 15.14 -6.59 31.19
N GLY A 370 15.92 -7.63 31.49
CA GLY A 370 16.73 -8.36 30.52
C GLY A 370 17.62 -7.46 29.64
N MET A 371 17.65 -7.73 28.34
CA MET A 371 18.49 -7.00 27.37
C MET A 371 18.16 -5.51 27.24
N MET A 372 16.94 -5.07 27.60
CA MET A 372 16.62 -3.64 27.66
C MET A 372 17.46 -2.94 28.73
N ARG A 373 17.68 -3.61 29.87
CA ARG A 373 18.54 -3.09 30.93
C ARG A 373 20.01 -3.27 30.63
N THR A 374 20.43 -4.47 30.22
CA THR A 374 21.85 -4.85 30.14
C THR A 374 22.52 -4.49 28.81
N GLY A 375 21.79 -4.55 27.70
CA GLY A 375 22.35 -4.40 26.35
C GLY A 375 22.23 -3.01 25.77
N ILE A 376 21.12 -2.31 26.01
CA ILE A 376 20.87 -1.01 25.38
C ILE A 376 21.57 0.10 26.19
N PRO A 377 22.43 0.94 25.60
CA PRO A 377 23.13 2.01 26.33
C PRO A 377 22.21 3.08 26.93
N SER A 378 22.64 3.72 28.02
CA SER A 378 21.83 4.72 28.75
C SER A 378 21.49 5.98 27.93
N PHE A 379 22.31 6.36 26.96
CA PHE A 379 22.04 7.49 26.06
C PHE A 379 20.94 7.20 25.03
N ARG A 380 20.53 5.92 24.89
CA ARG A 380 19.39 5.49 24.08
C ARG A 380 18.19 5.15 24.94
N LEU A 381 18.40 4.42 26.04
CA LEU A 381 17.36 4.02 26.98
C LEU A 381 17.79 4.34 28.42
N PRO A 382 17.34 5.47 28.97
CA PRO A 382 17.58 5.83 30.36
C PRO A 382 17.02 4.77 31.33
N LEU A 383 17.78 4.43 32.37
CA LEU A 383 17.41 3.39 33.33
C LEU A 383 16.11 3.69 34.07
N ASN A 384 15.93 4.95 34.50
CA ASN A 384 14.76 5.41 35.24
C ASN A 384 13.44 5.30 34.44
N ILE A 385 13.51 5.31 33.12
CA ILE A 385 12.34 5.09 32.25
C ILE A 385 11.93 3.61 32.33
N LEU A 386 12.89 2.71 32.14
CA LEU A 386 12.64 1.29 32.21
C LEU A 386 12.19 0.86 33.62
N ASP A 387 12.79 1.42 34.67
CA ASP A 387 12.42 1.15 36.06
C ASP A 387 10.93 1.40 36.30
N LYS A 388 10.42 2.57 35.91
CA LYS A 388 9.00 2.92 36.08
C LYS A 388 8.05 2.02 35.30
N GLU A 389 8.43 1.59 34.09
CA GLU A 389 7.60 0.66 33.30
C GLU A 389 7.55 -0.73 33.96
N ILE A 390 8.64 -1.18 34.58
CA ILE A 390 8.69 -2.44 35.34
C ILE A 390 7.89 -2.31 36.64
N GLU A 391 8.05 -1.20 37.38
CA GLU A 391 7.28 -0.91 38.59
C GLU A 391 5.77 -0.95 38.31
N ALA A 392 5.32 -0.37 37.19
CA ALA A 392 3.92 -0.42 36.78
C ALA A 392 3.40 -1.86 36.53
N ILE A 393 4.27 -2.79 36.13
CA ILE A 393 3.95 -4.22 35.98
C ILE A 393 3.83 -4.88 37.36
N GLU A 394 4.74 -4.58 38.28
CA GLU A 394 4.73 -5.08 39.66
C GLU A 394 3.51 -4.55 40.45
N GLU A 395 3.13 -3.28 40.26
CA GLU A 395 1.92 -2.67 40.84
C GLU A 395 0.64 -3.46 40.50
N GLN A 396 0.60 -4.09 39.32
CA GLN A 396 -0.52 -4.92 38.87
C GLN A 396 -0.52 -6.34 39.50
N GLY A 397 0.48 -6.65 40.31
CA GLY A 397 0.58 -7.87 41.09
C GLY A 397 1.43 -8.97 40.47
N VAL A 398 2.25 -8.66 39.47
CA VAL A 398 3.32 -9.56 39.00
C VAL A 398 4.43 -9.58 40.06
N VAL A 399 4.89 -10.77 40.44
CA VAL A 399 5.98 -10.93 41.42
C VAL A 399 7.25 -11.33 40.70
N ILE A 400 8.33 -10.58 40.88
CA ILE A 400 9.64 -10.85 40.28
C ILE A 400 10.63 -11.30 41.36
N LYS A 401 11.15 -12.52 41.24
CA LYS A 401 12.19 -13.08 42.10
C LYS A 401 13.55 -12.91 41.42
N LEU A 402 14.31 -11.91 41.85
CA LEU A 402 15.67 -11.61 41.39
C LEU A 402 16.69 -12.58 41.98
N ASN A 403 17.88 -12.69 41.39
CA ASN A 403 18.95 -13.62 41.81
C ASN A 403 18.52 -15.09 41.89
N ASN A 404 17.54 -15.50 41.10
CA ASN A 404 17.00 -16.85 41.06
C ASN A 404 17.21 -17.44 39.67
N LYS A 405 18.39 -18.03 39.45
CA LYS A 405 18.66 -18.84 38.25
C LYS A 405 18.11 -20.25 38.49
N VAL A 406 17.14 -20.66 37.66
CA VAL A 406 16.36 -21.88 37.85
C VAL A 406 16.27 -22.71 36.56
N THR A 407 16.02 -24.00 36.69
CA THR A 407 15.71 -24.90 35.57
C THR A 407 14.20 -25.16 35.46
N ILE A 408 13.73 -25.61 34.28
CA ILE A 408 12.32 -25.98 34.11
C ILE A 408 11.90 -27.05 35.12
N LYS A 409 12.74 -28.07 35.33
CA LYS A 409 12.43 -29.22 36.17
C LYS A 409 12.27 -28.85 37.65
N GLU A 410 13.05 -27.88 38.14
CA GLU A 410 12.91 -27.35 39.51
C GLU A 410 11.53 -26.74 39.75
N LEU A 411 10.93 -26.11 38.74
CA LEU A 411 9.64 -25.43 38.84
C LEU A 411 8.45 -26.37 38.62
N SER A 412 8.66 -27.53 37.98
CA SER A 412 7.55 -28.40 37.57
C SER A 412 6.75 -29.04 38.71
N ASN A 413 7.27 -29.01 39.94
CA ASN A 413 6.54 -29.50 41.12
C ASN A 413 5.56 -28.46 41.68
N ASP A 414 5.84 -27.17 41.50
CA ASP A 414 5.12 -26.09 42.17
C ASP A 414 4.18 -25.31 41.23
N TYR A 415 4.36 -25.45 39.91
CA TYR A 415 3.64 -24.70 38.89
C TYR A 415 2.98 -25.63 37.87
N ASP A 416 1.86 -25.18 37.30
CA ASP A 416 1.11 -25.95 36.31
C ASP A 416 1.57 -25.70 34.88
N ILE A 417 2.06 -24.48 34.62
CA ILE A 417 2.61 -24.07 33.32
C ILE A 417 3.93 -23.36 33.54
N ILE A 418 4.90 -23.62 32.67
CA ILE A 418 6.21 -22.97 32.68
C ILE A 418 6.43 -22.27 31.34
N ILE A 419 6.77 -20.98 31.38
CA ILE A 419 7.13 -20.17 30.22
C ILE A 419 8.62 -19.82 30.33
N SER A 420 9.43 -20.30 29.40
CA SER A 420 10.84 -19.92 29.28
C SER A 420 10.98 -18.71 28.36
N ALA A 421 11.55 -17.64 28.89
CA ALA A 421 11.78 -16.35 28.23
C ALA A 421 13.19 -15.83 28.54
N VAL A 422 14.18 -16.73 28.63
CA VAL A 422 15.57 -16.43 29.03
C VAL A 422 16.34 -15.60 27.99
N GLY A 423 15.77 -15.42 26.80
CA GLY A 423 16.35 -14.70 25.68
C GLY A 423 17.66 -15.32 25.18
N SER A 424 18.32 -14.60 24.27
CA SER A 424 19.61 -15.01 23.71
C SER A 424 20.71 -14.10 24.22
N HIS A 425 21.36 -14.42 25.34
CA HIS A 425 22.32 -13.53 26.01
C HIS A 425 23.77 -14.07 26.05
N LYS A 426 24.02 -15.27 25.53
CA LYS A 426 25.37 -15.81 25.37
C LYS A 426 25.91 -15.46 23.98
N SER A 427 27.10 -14.88 23.90
CA SER A 427 27.71 -14.57 22.60
C SER A 427 28.21 -15.82 21.88
N ASN A 428 28.11 -15.79 20.56
CA ASN A 428 28.74 -16.77 19.70
C ASN A 428 30.26 -16.58 19.63
N LYS A 429 30.97 -17.65 19.29
CA LYS A 429 32.42 -17.65 19.05
C LYS A 429 32.73 -17.78 17.56
N MET A 430 33.70 -17.01 17.08
CA MET A 430 34.26 -17.05 15.72
C MET A 430 35.07 -18.32 15.49
N LYS A 431 35.67 -18.89 16.54
CA LYS A 431 36.56 -20.06 16.47
C LYS A 431 37.78 -19.80 15.58
N ILE A 432 38.45 -18.67 15.81
CA ILE A 432 39.70 -18.30 15.15
C ILE A 432 40.87 -18.26 16.15
N PRO A 433 42.13 -18.43 15.69
CA PRO A 433 43.28 -18.33 16.57
C PRO A 433 43.37 -16.97 17.26
N GLY A 434 43.64 -16.96 18.57
CA GLY A 434 43.77 -15.74 19.39
C GLY A 434 42.45 -15.07 19.79
N GLU A 435 41.30 -15.72 19.57
CA GLU A 435 39.97 -15.17 19.92
C GLU A 435 39.85 -14.74 21.39
N GLU A 436 40.63 -15.32 22.30
CA GLU A 436 40.70 -14.94 23.71
C GLU A 436 41.16 -13.49 23.96
N PHE A 437 41.80 -12.84 22.98
CA PHE A 437 42.17 -11.43 23.07
C PHE A 437 41.01 -10.49 22.77
N ALA A 438 39.91 -10.99 22.18
CA ALA A 438 38.71 -10.20 21.94
C ALA A 438 37.78 -10.23 23.16
N THR A 439 37.31 -9.05 23.57
CA THR A 439 36.35 -8.89 24.65
C THR A 439 34.93 -9.15 24.14
N ASP A 440 34.12 -9.83 24.94
CA ASP A 440 32.71 -10.04 24.66
C ASP A 440 31.94 -8.70 24.71
N GLY A 441 31.31 -8.35 23.60
CA GLY A 441 30.63 -7.07 23.46
C GLY A 441 29.40 -6.88 24.36
N ILE A 442 28.68 -7.96 24.69
CA ILE A 442 27.48 -7.89 25.54
C ILE A 442 27.88 -7.74 26.99
N ASN A 443 28.88 -8.51 27.44
CA ASN A 443 29.45 -8.37 28.78
C ASN A 443 30.03 -6.96 28.95
N PHE A 444 30.73 -6.44 27.94
CA PHE A 444 31.20 -5.05 27.96
C PHE A 444 30.05 -4.06 28.18
N LEU A 445 28.99 -4.08 27.36
CA LEU A 445 27.87 -3.15 27.50
C LEU A 445 27.20 -3.26 28.87
N ARG A 446 26.98 -4.49 29.34
CA ARG A 446 26.37 -4.76 30.65
C ARG A 446 27.22 -4.22 31.79
N GLU A 447 28.50 -4.57 31.82
CA GLU A 447 29.40 -4.21 32.91
C GLU A 447 29.76 -2.72 32.89
N PHE A 448 29.86 -2.13 31.70
CA PHE A 448 29.99 -0.69 31.54
C PHE A 448 28.78 0.02 32.15
N LYS A 449 27.56 -0.40 31.78
CA LYS A 449 26.32 0.27 32.19
C LYS A 449 25.95 0.04 33.66
N LEU A 450 26.20 -1.14 34.20
CA LEU A 450 25.68 -1.56 35.52
C LEU A 450 26.77 -1.71 36.58
N GLU A 451 28.03 -1.89 36.18
CA GLU A 451 29.17 -2.05 37.10
C GLU A 451 30.19 -0.90 36.97
N ASN A 452 29.93 0.09 36.09
CA ASN A 452 30.82 1.22 35.79
C ASN A 452 32.24 0.79 35.41
N LYS A 453 32.39 -0.38 34.77
CA LYS A 453 33.69 -0.84 34.28
C LYS A 453 33.99 -0.19 32.93
N ASN A 454 35.01 0.66 32.90
CA ASN A 454 35.44 1.35 31.66
C ASN A 454 36.43 0.54 30.80
N TYR A 455 36.77 -0.67 31.24
CA TYR A 455 37.67 -1.58 30.52
C TYR A 455 39.03 -0.97 30.16
N ASP A 456 39.53 0.03 30.90
CA ASP A 456 40.77 0.78 30.61
C ASP A 456 40.83 1.38 29.19
N ILE A 457 39.68 1.85 28.68
CA ILE A 457 39.61 2.58 27.42
C ILE A 457 40.07 4.02 27.65
N ASN A 458 41.07 4.47 26.89
CA ASN A 458 41.63 5.81 26.95
C ASN A 458 41.23 6.65 25.73
N ILE A 459 41.31 7.97 25.89
CA ILE A 459 41.07 8.91 24.79
C ILE A 459 42.08 8.65 23.67
N GLY A 460 41.59 8.51 22.43
CA GLY A 460 42.40 8.23 21.26
C GLY A 460 42.76 6.76 21.04
N ASP A 461 42.28 5.83 21.88
CA ASP A 461 42.48 4.39 21.65
C ASP A 461 41.80 3.94 20.35
N ASP A 462 42.52 3.21 19.50
CA ASP A 462 41.94 2.53 18.33
C ASP A 462 41.20 1.27 18.79
N ILE A 463 39.90 1.17 18.48
CA ILE A 463 39.04 0.05 18.92
C ILE A 463 38.44 -0.66 17.71
N ALA A 464 38.71 -1.96 17.56
CA ALA A 464 38.06 -2.78 16.53
C ALA A 464 36.81 -3.46 17.08
N ILE A 465 35.70 -3.38 16.34
CA ILE A 465 34.41 -3.99 16.70
C ILE A 465 34.01 -4.95 15.60
N ILE A 466 33.88 -6.23 15.93
CA ILE A 466 33.64 -7.29 14.94
C ILE A 466 32.16 -7.67 14.96
N GLY A 467 31.42 -7.27 13.92
CA GLY A 467 29.98 -7.48 13.85
C GLY A 467 29.26 -6.40 13.05
N GLY A 468 27.95 -6.55 12.85
CA GLY A 468 27.14 -5.58 12.11
C GLY A 468 25.69 -5.46 12.58
N GLY A 469 25.36 -6.05 13.73
CA GLY A 469 24.04 -5.92 14.37
C GLY A 469 23.97 -4.75 15.35
N ASN A 470 22.81 -4.54 15.98
CA ASN A 470 22.58 -3.44 16.93
C ASN A 470 23.64 -3.39 18.04
N THR A 471 24.04 -4.55 18.58
CA THR A 471 25.12 -4.64 19.58
C THR A 471 26.43 -4.02 19.10
N ALA A 472 26.82 -4.20 17.84
CA ALA A 472 28.06 -3.63 17.31
C ALA A 472 27.98 -2.10 17.23
N VAL A 473 26.81 -1.57 16.84
CA VAL A 473 26.54 -0.12 16.78
C VAL A 473 26.54 0.49 18.17
N ASP A 474 25.89 -0.15 19.14
CA ASP A 474 25.84 0.30 20.53
C ASP A 474 27.23 0.30 21.19
N ILE A 475 28.06 -0.71 20.93
CA ILE A 475 29.46 -0.73 21.38
C ILE A 475 30.22 0.45 20.76
N ALA A 476 30.10 0.64 19.44
CA ALA A 476 30.82 1.71 18.75
C ALA A 476 30.49 3.08 19.30
N ARG A 477 29.20 3.37 19.49
CA ARG A 477 28.72 4.63 20.07
C ARG A 477 29.11 4.78 21.54
N THR A 478 29.19 3.69 22.30
CA THR A 478 29.64 3.70 23.70
C THR A 478 31.13 4.01 23.81
N VAL A 479 31.99 3.34 23.04
CA VAL A 479 33.44 3.61 23.09
C VAL A 479 33.81 4.97 22.52
N LEU A 480 33.05 5.47 21.52
CA LEU A 480 33.17 6.84 21.04
C LEU A 480 32.96 7.86 22.17
N ARG A 481 31.96 7.65 23.02
CA ARG A 481 31.70 8.48 24.20
C ARG A 481 32.78 8.36 25.27
N LEU A 482 33.55 7.27 25.29
CA LEU A 482 34.76 7.16 26.11
C LEU A 482 35.98 7.87 25.49
N GLY A 483 35.82 8.49 24.31
CA GLY A 483 36.87 9.23 23.61
C GLY A 483 37.77 8.36 22.72
N ALA A 484 37.41 7.10 22.51
CA ALA A 484 38.13 6.19 21.62
C ALA A 484 37.72 6.38 20.15
N VAL A 485 38.48 5.76 19.23
CA VAL A 485 38.22 5.76 17.79
C VAL A 485 37.68 4.37 17.38
N PRO A 486 36.34 4.19 17.31
CA PRO A 486 35.75 2.92 16.92
C PRO A 486 35.82 2.68 15.41
N THR A 487 36.16 1.45 15.03
CA THR A 487 35.95 0.93 13.68
C THR A 487 35.19 -0.39 13.71
N ILE A 488 34.00 -0.40 13.10
CA ILE A 488 33.19 -1.60 12.91
C ILE A 488 33.70 -2.36 11.68
N TYR A 489 34.03 -3.64 11.84
CA TYR A 489 34.36 -4.55 10.75
C TYR A 489 33.21 -5.51 10.52
N TYR A 490 32.61 -5.44 9.33
CA TYR A 490 31.49 -6.27 8.95
C TYR A 490 31.78 -7.06 7.68
N ARG A 491 31.51 -8.37 7.73
CA ARG A 491 31.81 -9.31 6.64
C ARG A 491 30.91 -9.21 5.40
N ARG A 492 29.86 -8.36 5.40
CA ARG A 492 28.96 -8.17 4.25
C ARG A 492 28.84 -6.68 3.89
N SER A 493 27.98 -6.33 2.94
CA SER A 493 27.70 -4.93 2.60
C SER A 493 26.72 -4.28 3.59
N LYS A 494 26.51 -2.97 3.44
CA LYS A 494 25.57 -2.18 4.27
C LYS A 494 24.15 -2.74 4.18
N ASN A 495 23.72 -3.21 3.00
CA ASN A 495 22.35 -3.70 2.78
C ASN A 495 22.04 -4.98 3.56
N GLU A 496 23.05 -5.80 3.86
CA GLU A 496 22.87 -7.00 4.68
C GLU A 496 23.21 -6.78 6.16
N MET A 497 23.48 -5.55 6.61
CA MET A 497 23.69 -5.26 8.03
C MET A 497 22.38 -5.52 8.80
N PRO A 498 22.40 -6.35 9.86
CA PRO A 498 21.22 -6.56 10.70
C PRO A 498 20.86 -5.36 11.57
N ALA A 499 21.78 -4.41 11.74
CA ALA A 499 21.53 -3.22 12.54
C ALA A 499 20.45 -2.34 11.93
N ILE A 500 19.70 -1.65 12.79
CA ILE A 500 18.62 -0.76 12.38
C ILE A 500 19.20 0.40 11.54
N PRO A 501 18.70 0.66 10.30
CA PRO A 501 19.36 1.58 9.37
C PRO A 501 19.60 3.00 9.91
N HIS A 502 18.61 3.61 10.56
CA HIS A 502 18.75 4.96 11.10
C HIS A 502 19.80 5.02 12.23
N GLU A 503 19.97 3.95 13.01
CA GLU A 503 21.01 3.91 14.05
C GLU A 503 22.42 3.81 13.47
N VAL A 504 22.57 3.10 12.34
CA VAL A 504 23.84 3.05 11.60
C VAL A 504 24.18 4.44 11.07
N GLU A 505 23.19 5.17 10.55
CA GLU A 505 23.37 6.55 10.07
C GLU A 505 23.72 7.51 11.21
N GLU A 506 23.03 7.43 12.35
CA GLU A 506 23.40 8.18 13.56
C GLU A 506 24.84 7.89 13.99
N ALA A 507 25.26 6.62 14.00
CA ALA A 507 26.62 6.25 14.39
C ALA A 507 27.67 6.83 13.45
N ILE A 508 27.43 6.80 12.14
CA ILE A 508 28.32 7.42 11.14
C ILE A 508 28.39 8.93 11.35
N ASN A 509 27.24 9.58 11.59
CA ASN A 509 27.16 11.02 11.84
C ASN A 509 27.89 11.43 13.15
N GLU A 510 27.91 10.55 14.15
CA GLU A 510 28.70 10.74 15.38
C GLU A 510 30.22 10.55 15.16
N GLY A 511 30.64 9.94 14.04
CA GLY A 511 32.05 9.72 13.68
C GLY A 511 32.53 8.26 13.76
N VAL A 512 31.62 7.28 13.84
CA VAL A 512 31.97 5.86 13.82
C VAL A 512 32.42 5.43 12.42
N ASN A 513 33.59 4.80 12.33
CA ASN A 513 34.08 4.22 11.08
C ASN A 513 33.47 2.83 10.84
N ILE A 514 33.09 2.54 9.58
CA ILE A 514 32.60 1.21 9.19
C ILE A 514 33.42 0.69 8.00
N LYS A 515 34.00 -0.49 8.17
CA LYS A 515 34.71 -1.27 7.14
C LYS A 515 33.84 -2.47 6.78
N LEU A 516 33.23 -2.39 5.61
CA LEU A 516 32.39 -3.44 5.03
C LEU A 516 33.24 -4.45 4.28
N LEU A 517 32.67 -5.64 4.05
CA LEU A 517 33.34 -6.73 3.33
C LEU A 517 34.69 -7.11 3.94
N THR A 518 34.80 -7.10 5.26
CA THR A 518 36.04 -7.42 5.97
C THR A 518 35.73 -8.24 7.22
N THR A 519 36.53 -9.27 7.49
CA THR A 519 36.45 -10.07 8.73
C THR A 519 37.84 -10.41 9.25
N PRO A 520 38.01 -10.63 10.57
CA PRO A 520 39.26 -11.15 11.11
C PRO A 520 39.39 -12.66 10.89
N ILE A 521 40.63 -13.13 10.66
CA ILE A 521 41.00 -14.55 10.57
C ILE A 521 41.92 -14.99 11.71
N SER A 522 42.60 -14.07 12.39
CA SER A 522 43.36 -14.35 13.62
C SER A 522 43.62 -13.07 14.41
N TYR A 523 43.88 -13.24 15.70
CA TYR A 523 44.36 -12.19 16.59
C TYR A 523 45.70 -12.62 17.21
N ASN A 524 46.57 -11.65 17.46
CA ASN A 524 47.82 -11.81 18.19
C ASN A 524 48.01 -10.62 19.13
N LYS A 525 48.93 -10.72 20.09
CA LYS A 525 49.33 -9.61 20.95
C LYS A 525 50.79 -9.26 20.68
N ASN A 526 51.08 -7.98 20.42
CA ASN A 526 52.46 -7.54 20.21
C ASN A 526 53.18 -7.23 21.52
N SER A 527 54.49 -6.99 21.44
CA SER A 527 55.35 -6.65 22.57
C SER A 527 54.91 -5.40 23.34
N ASN A 528 54.19 -4.49 22.68
CA ASN A 528 53.72 -3.22 23.24
C ASN A 528 52.31 -3.34 23.85
N GLY A 529 51.77 -4.57 23.95
CA GLY A 529 50.47 -4.84 24.56
C GLY A 529 49.25 -4.59 23.67
N LYS A 530 49.43 -4.10 22.43
CA LYS A 530 48.36 -3.92 21.44
C LYS A 530 47.96 -5.24 20.79
N ILE A 531 46.71 -5.32 20.37
CA ILE A 531 46.15 -6.48 19.67
C ILE A 531 46.37 -6.29 18.17
N VAL A 532 47.08 -7.23 17.56
CA VAL A 532 47.31 -7.30 16.12
C VAL A 532 46.24 -8.20 15.50
N ILE A 533 45.48 -7.66 14.57
CA ILE A 533 44.40 -8.36 13.88
C ILE A 533 44.82 -8.63 12.43
N THR A 534 44.74 -9.88 12.00
CA THR A 534 44.81 -10.22 10.58
C THR A 534 43.40 -10.25 10.01
N LEU A 535 43.12 -9.31 9.12
CA LEU A 535 41.86 -9.16 8.40
C LEU A 535 41.97 -9.76 7.00
N ILE A 536 40.84 -10.18 6.44
CA ILE A 536 40.73 -10.61 5.04
C ILE A 536 39.53 -9.91 4.39
N ASP A 537 39.64 -9.56 3.12
CA ASP A 537 38.56 -8.98 2.35
C ASP A 537 37.56 -10.07 1.90
N MET A 538 36.32 -9.63 1.65
CA MET A 538 35.19 -10.49 1.27
C MET A 538 34.53 -10.03 -0.03
N ILE A 539 33.97 -10.97 -0.77
CA ILE A 539 32.96 -10.72 -1.81
C ILE A 539 31.62 -11.35 -1.42
N LEU A 540 30.53 -10.84 -1.99
CA LEU A 540 29.20 -11.41 -1.80
C LEU A 540 28.94 -12.50 -2.85
N GLY A 541 28.70 -13.73 -2.38
CA GLY A 541 28.19 -14.84 -3.16
C GLY A 541 26.66 -14.86 -3.22
N GLU A 542 26.11 -16.06 -3.46
CA GLU A 542 24.67 -16.29 -3.52
C GLU A 542 23.97 -16.06 -2.17
N PRO A 543 22.68 -15.66 -2.18
CA PRO A 543 21.83 -15.61 -0.99
C PRO A 543 21.78 -16.92 -0.20
N ASP A 544 21.77 -16.82 1.14
CA ASP A 544 21.49 -17.92 2.04
C ASP A 544 19.97 -18.13 2.23
N LYS A 545 19.57 -19.09 3.07
CA LYS A 545 18.15 -19.38 3.36
C LYS A 545 17.38 -18.20 3.96
N SER A 546 18.07 -17.21 4.52
CA SER A 546 17.48 -15.97 5.03
C SER A 546 17.38 -14.87 3.97
N GLY A 547 17.77 -15.15 2.72
CA GLY A 547 17.82 -14.18 1.63
C GLY A 547 19.08 -13.30 1.64
N ARG A 548 19.97 -13.45 2.63
CA ARG A 548 21.19 -12.63 2.76
C ARG A 548 22.34 -13.23 1.99
N ARG A 549 23.06 -12.42 1.21
CA ARG A 549 24.23 -12.90 0.44
C ARG A 549 25.32 -13.46 1.34
N ARG A 550 25.90 -14.60 0.95
CA ARG A 550 26.97 -15.25 1.70
C ARG A 550 28.30 -14.51 1.50
N PRO A 551 29.08 -14.26 2.56
CA PRO A 551 30.42 -13.71 2.41
C PRO A 551 31.40 -14.82 1.97
N ILE A 552 32.22 -14.54 0.96
CA ILE A 552 33.26 -15.43 0.43
C ILE A 552 34.59 -14.71 0.56
N LYS A 553 35.60 -15.39 1.11
CA LYS A 553 36.95 -14.84 1.30
C LYS A 553 37.61 -14.58 -0.04
N ILE A 554 38.29 -13.44 -0.16
CA ILE A 554 39.22 -13.18 -1.26
C ILE A 554 40.59 -13.70 -0.79
N GLU A 555 41.09 -14.74 -1.44
CA GLU A 555 42.44 -15.27 -1.17
C GLU A 555 43.49 -14.18 -1.47
N ASP A 556 44.61 -14.20 -0.73
CA ASP A 556 45.73 -13.24 -0.85
C ASP A 556 45.36 -11.77 -0.60
N SER A 557 44.30 -11.51 0.17
CA SER A 557 43.84 -10.16 0.55
C SER A 557 44.11 -9.78 2.01
N GLU A 558 44.99 -10.53 2.69
CA GLU A 558 45.25 -10.36 4.11
C GLU A 558 45.85 -8.99 4.43
N LYS A 559 45.30 -8.32 5.44
CA LYS A 559 45.77 -7.03 5.95
C LYS A 559 45.98 -7.11 7.45
N ILE A 560 47.08 -6.55 7.93
CA ILE A 560 47.41 -6.53 9.35
C ILE A 560 47.15 -5.13 9.90
N ILE A 561 46.38 -5.05 10.98
CA ILE A 561 46.18 -3.82 11.75
C ILE A 561 46.54 -4.04 13.21
N SER A 562 46.87 -2.96 13.92
CA SER A 562 47.19 -2.98 15.35
C SER A 562 46.24 -2.02 16.07
N VAL A 563 45.51 -2.53 17.05
CA VAL A 563 44.50 -1.79 17.82
C VAL A 563 44.71 -1.96 19.32
N ASN A 564 44.15 -1.05 20.10
CA ASN A 564 44.28 -1.07 21.55
C ASN A 564 43.36 -2.15 22.16
N LYS A 565 42.13 -2.30 21.65
CA LYS A 565 41.19 -3.36 22.07
C LYS A 565 40.34 -3.87 20.92
N VAL A 566 39.78 -5.07 21.10
CA VAL A 566 38.83 -5.71 20.18
C VAL A 566 37.58 -6.11 20.94
N PHE A 567 36.40 -5.77 20.39
CA PHE A 567 35.10 -6.25 20.87
C PHE A 567 34.44 -7.16 19.85
N SER A 568 33.91 -8.29 20.29
CA SER A 568 33.19 -9.24 19.45
C SER A 568 31.67 -9.11 19.63
N ALA A 569 30.95 -8.96 18.51
CA ALA A 569 29.50 -8.80 18.42
C ALA A 569 28.92 -9.65 17.27
N ILE A 570 29.29 -10.93 17.24
CA ILE A 570 29.02 -11.86 16.12
C ILE A 570 27.75 -12.72 16.28
N GLY A 571 26.78 -12.24 17.06
CA GLY A 571 25.50 -12.91 17.30
C GLY A 571 25.44 -13.63 18.65
N GLN A 572 24.23 -14.08 19.00
CA GLN A 572 23.87 -14.50 20.36
C GLN A 572 23.12 -15.83 20.33
N THR A 573 23.12 -16.55 21.44
CA THR A 573 22.37 -17.77 21.70
C THR A 573 21.84 -17.77 23.13
N PHE A 574 20.83 -18.60 23.42
CA PHE A 574 20.30 -18.75 24.77
C PHE A 574 21.19 -19.64 25.66
N ASP A 575 20.96 -19.58 26.97
CA ASP A 575 21.65 -20.43 27.94
C ASP A 575 20.91 -21.77 28.11
N ASP A 576 21.49 -22.86 27.59
CA ASP A 576 20.98 -24.24 27.69
C ASP A 576 20.80 -24.72 29.15
N TYR A 577 21.33 -24.01 30.15
CA TYR A 577 21.12 -24.30 31.56
C TYR A 577 19.63 -24.50 31.91
N VAL A 578 18.73 -23.70 31.33
CA VAL A 578 17.29 -23.79 31.62
C VAL A 578 16.69 -25.17 31.29
N PHE A 579 17.34 -25.90 30.38
CA PHE A 579 16.99 -27.27 29.96
C PHE A 579 17.97 -28.33 30.51
N GLU A 580 18.70 -28.06 31.59
CA GLU A 580 19.72 -28.94 32.17
C GLU A 580 20.82 -29.35 31.16
N GLY A 581 21.13 -28.47 30.18
CA GLY A 581 22.10 -28.74 29.13
C GLY A 581 21.61 -29.70 28.02
N LYS A 582 20.34 -30.10 28.05
CA LYS A 582 19.74 -30.92 26.98
C LYS A 582 19.53 -30.07 25.72
N LYS A 583 19.78 -30.67 24.56
CA LYS A 583 19.46 -30.04 23.28
C LYS A 583 17.96 -30.09 23.04
N VAL A 584 17.32 -28.93 23.02
CA VAL A 584 15.89 -28.77 22.77
C VAL A 584 15.70 -27.96 21.49
N LYS A 585 14.78 -28.41 20.63
CA LYS A 585 14.33 -27.58 19.51
C LYS A 585 13.39 -26.51 20.07
N VAL A 586 13.93 -25.33 20.34
CA VAL A 586 13.14 -24.19 20.80
C VAL A 586 12.38 -23.59 19.61
N GLU A 587 11.08 -23.39 19.79
CA GLU A 587 10.21 -22.71 18.85
C GLU A 587 9.19 -21.86 19.62
N GLN A 588 8.59 -20.89 18.95
CA GLN A 588 7.61 -19.99 19.55
C GLN A 588 6.39 -20.80 20.04
N GLY A 589 6.00 -20.61 21.30
CA GLY A 589 4.83 -21.27 21.87
C GLY A 589 5.14 -22.58 22.59
N LYS A 590 4.19 -23.51 22.61
CA LYS A 590 4.35 -24.81 23.29
C LYS A 590 5.44 -25.65 22.63
N ILE A 591 6.39 -26.15 23.42
CA ILE A 591 7.48 -27.00 22.93
C ILE A 591 7.34 -28.46 23.38
N LYS A 592 7.99 -29.36 22.65
CA LYS A 592 8.19 -30.75 23.08
C LYS A 592 9.43 -30.82 23.96
N PHE A 593 9.21 -30.98 25.26
CA PHE A 593 10.27 -31.19 26.25
C PHE A 593 9.82 -32.27 27.24
N GLU A 594 10.72 -33.20 27.58
CA GLU A 594 10.45 -34.28 28.55
C GLU A 594 10.28 -33.70 29.95
N ASN A 595 9.06 -33.27 30.25
CA ASN A 595 8.67 -32.68 31.53
C ASN A 595 7.22 -33.05 31.87
N ASN A 596 6.92 -33.22 33.15
CA ASN A 596 5.57 -33.55 33.64
C ASN A 596 4.59 -32.37 33.51
N LYS A 597 5.08 -31.14 33.32
CA LYS A 597 4.26 -29.94 33.11
C LYS A 597 4.49 -29.35 31.71
N PRO A 598 3.46 -28.79 31.06
CA PRO A 598 3.60 -28.10 29.78
C PRO A 598 4.60 -26.94 29.84
N VAL A 599 5.45 -26.85 28.81
CA VAL A 599 6.48 -25.82 28.67
C VAL A 599 6.24 -25.02 27.40
N PHE A 600 6.33 -23.70 27.51
CA PHE A 600 6.24 -22.75 26.41
C PHE A 600 7.53 -21.94 26.31
N CYS A 601 7.89 -21.50 25.12
CA CYS A 601 9.03 -20.62 24.89
C CYS A 601 8.62 -19.34 24.14
N CYS A 602 9.25 -18.22 24.47
CA CYS A 602 8.95 -16.93 23.87
C CYS A 602 10.16 -15.97 23.89
N GLY A 603 10.12 -14.94 23.04
CA GLY A 603 11.15 -13.92 22.90
C GLY A 603 12.36 -14.42 22.12
N ASP A 604 13.49 -13.71 22.22
CA ASP A 604 14.70 -13.94 21.42
C ASP A 604 15.29 -15.36 21.47
N MET A 605 14.91 -16.19 22.45
CA MET A 605 15.31 -17.61 22.47
C MET A 605 14.54 -18.46 21.44
N ALA A 606 13.34 -18.01 21.05
CA ALA A 606 12.42 -18.72 20.19
C ALA A 606 12.20 -17.99 18.85
N TRP A 607 11.98 -16.67 18.90
CA TRP A 607 11.70 -15.85 17.72
C TRP A 607 11.98 -14.36 17.97
N GLY A 608 12.42 -13.67 16.92
CA GLY A 608 12.64 -12.21 16.91
C GLY A 608 14.08 -11.79 17.20
N GLY A 609 14.27 -10.48 17.32
CA GLY A 609 15.54 -9.87 17.76
C GLY A 609 15.41 -8.41 18.19
N THR A 610 14.18 -7.91 18.34
CA THR A 610 13.85 -6.54 18.75
C THR A 610 12.91 -6.55 19.94
N VAL A 611 12.89 -5.46 20.71
CA VAL A 611 12.03 -5.34 21.90
C VAL A 611 10.55 -5.52 21.55
N THR A 612 10.08 -4.94 20.44
CA THR A 612 8.67 -5.03 20.02
C THR A 612 8.28 -6.44 19.58
N GLU A 613 9.17 -7.18 18.92
CA GLU A 613 8.94 -8.59 18.57
C GLU A 613 8.87 -9.48 19.82
N ALA A 614 9.75 -9.25 20.79
CA ALA A 614 9.72 -9.98 22.06
C ALA A 614 8.40 -9.75 22.82
N ILE A 615 7.88 -8.53 22.83
CA ILE A 615 6.57 -8.18 23.41
C ILE A 615 5.45 -8.91 22.67
N GLY A 616 5.45 -8.86 21.33
CA GLY A 616 4.48 -9.57 20.48
C GLY A 616 4.47 -11.07 20.73
N SER A 617 5.67 -11.66 20.81
CA SER A 617 5.86 -13.04 21.19
C SER A 617 5.29 -13.35 22.58
N GLY A 618 5.48 -12.47 23.57
CA GLY A 618 4.90 -12.67 24.90
C GLY A 618 3.36 -12.61 24.92
N ASN A 619 2.76 -11.70 24.15
CA ASN A 619 1.32 -11.64 23.94
C ASN A 619 0.80 -12.93 23.28
N PHE A 620 1.48 -13.40 22.23
CA PHE A 620 1.14 -14.65 21.55
C PHE A 620 1.16 -15.85 22.50
N THR A 621 2.26 -16.03 23.23
CA THR A 621 2.42 -17.17 24.16
C THR A 621 1.37 -17.12 25.26
N THR A 622 1.00 -15.92 25.72
CA THR A 622 -0.08 -15.78 26.70
C THR A 622 -1.42 -16.27 26.17
N ASP A 623 -1.81 -15.89 24.95
CA ASP A 623 -3.07 -16.32 24.37
C ASP A 623 -3.09 -17.83 24.10
N GLU A 624 -1.95 -18.41 23.69
CA GLU A 624 -1.79 -19.86 23.55
C GLU A 624 -1.92 -20.59 24.90
N VAL A 625 -1.27 -20.11 25.96
CA VAL A 625 -1.37 -20.69 27.30
C VAL A 625 -2.82 -20.66 27.79
N VAL A 626 -3.52 -19.55 27.58
CA VAL A 626 -4.93 -19.40 27.99
C VAL A 626 -5.83 -20.36 27.20
N ALA A 627 -5.61 -20.50 25.90
CA ALA A 627 -6.34 -21.46 25.08
C ALA A 627 -6.05 -22.91 25.52
N PHE A 628 -4.79 -23.23 25.79
CA PHE A 628 -4.37 -24.53 26.29
C PHE A 628 -5.05 -24.88 27.62
N LEU A 629 -5.05 -23.96 28.59
CA LEU A 629 -5.73 -24.15 29.88
C LEU A 629 -7.25 -24.31 29.74
N LYS A 630 -7.86 -23.76 28.68
CA LYS A 630 -9.29 -23.91 28.37
C LYS A 630 -9.59 -25.14 27.50
N ASN A 631 -8.59 -25.96 27.15
CA ASN A 631 -8.72 -27.05 26.17
C ASN A 631 -9.30 -26.57 24.82
N GLN A 632 -8.92 -25.37 24.40
CA GLN A 632 -9.31 -24.79 23.11
C GLN A 632 -8.18 -24.96 22.10
N ASN A 633 -8.53 -25.24 20.84
CA ASN A 633 -7.56 -25.20 19.76
C ASN A 633 -7.08 -23.75 19.57
N TYR A 634 -5.78 -23.54 19.73
CA TYR A 634 -5.15 -22.28 19.39
C TYR A 634 -4.59 -22.37 17.98
N SER A 635 -5.03 -21.46 17.12
CA SER A 635 -4.43 -21.23 15.81
C SER A 635 -3.82 -19.84 15.84
N SER A 636 -2.58 -19.68 15.37
CA SER A 636 -2.03 -18.36 15.12
C SER A 636 -3.01 -17.58 14.23
N LYS A 637 -3.33 -16.32 14.58
CA LYS A 637 -4.20 -15.48 13.75
C LYS A 637 -3.70 -15.53 12.30
N ASP A 638 -4.61 -15.81 11.38
CA ASP A 638 -4.32 -15.70 9.95
C ASP A 638 -3.80 -14.29 9.66
N ASN A 639 -2.84 -14.18 8.74
CA ASN A 639 -2.41 -12.88 8.26
C ASN A 639 -3.65 -12.09 7.82
N PRO A 640 -3.81 -10.84 8.26
CA PRO A 640 -4.98 -10.06 7.90
C PRO A 640 -5.15 -10.05 6.39
N VAL A 641 -6.32 -10.49 5.94
CA VAL A 641 -6.70 -10.45 4.53
C VAL A 641 -7.14 -9.02 4.20
N ASN A 642 -6.82 -8.53 3.00
CA ASN A 642 -7.20 -7.20 2.51
C ASN A 642 -6.58 -6.00 3.27
N VAL A 643 -5.29 -6.09 3.59
CA VAL A 643 -4.53 -4.92 4.07
C VAL A 643 -4.59 -3.81 3.03
N VAL A 644 -4.86 -2.57 3.46
CA VAL A 644 -4.94 -1.41 2.56
C VAL A 644 -3.57 -1.11 1.97
N LEU A 645 -3.47 -1.19 0.65
CA LEU A 645 -2.27 -0.90 -0.11
C LEU A 645 -2.21 0.57 -0.52
N PRO A 646 -1.05 1.09 -0.92
CA PRO A 646 -0.96 2.46 -1.40
C PRO A 646 -1.89 2.74 -2.60
N ALA A 647 -2.02 1.78 -3.52
CA ALA A 647 -2.92 1.89 -4.68
C ALA A 647 -4.41 2.00 -4.32
N ASP A 648 -4.80 1.62 -3.10
CA ASP A 648 -6.19 1.71 -2.64
C ASP A 648 -6.54 3.11 -2.10
N ILE A 649 -5.53 3.97 -1.86
CA ILE A 649 -5.70 5.30 -1.29
C ILE A 649 -5.91 6.33 -2.41
N ASN A 650 -6.93 7.17 -2.26
CA ASN A 650 -7.14 8.29 -3.16
C ASN A 650 -6.38 9.52 -2.64
N TYR A 651 -5.14 9.67 -3.11
CA TYR A 651 -4.21 10.72 -2.66
C TYR A 651 -4.65 12.16 -3.00
N ASN A 652 -5.59 12.35 -3.93
CA ASN A 652 -6.05 13.68 -4.34
C ASN A 652 -6.71 14.48 -3.20
N TYR A 653 -7.14 13.79 -2.14
CA TYR A 653 -7.76 14.39 -0.96
C TYR A 653 -6.79 14.78 0.15
N TYR A 654 -5.49 14.52 -0.03
CA TYR A 654 -4.46 14.79 0.97
C TYR A 654 -3.42 15.77 0.45
N LEU A 655 -3.06 16.73 1.28
CA LEU A 655 -1.99 17.68 0.97
C LEU A 655 -0.65 17.16 1.50
N PRO A 656 0.44 17.30 0.72
CA PRO A 656 1.78 17.08 1.23
C PRO A 656 2.06 18.01 2.43
N THR A 657 2.56 17.45 3.52
CA THR A 657 2.98 18.21 4.69
C THR A 657 4.30 17.66 5.24
N PRO A 658 5.24 18.53 5.63
CA PRO A 658 6.53 18.08 6.16
C PRO A 658 6.33 17.26 7.43
N ARG A 659 7.17 16.23 7.59
CA ARG A 659 7.23 15.39 8.79
C ARG A 659 7.95 16.13 9.91
N HIS A 660 7.43 16.03 11.13
CA HIS A 660 8.15 16.47 12.33
C HIS A 660 9.22 15.45 12.70
N GLU A 661 10.48 15.80 12.47
CA GLU A 661 11.63 14.97 12.86
C GLU A 661 11.98 15.18 14.33
N ASN A 662 12.51 14.13 14.96
CA ASN A 662 12.96 14.23 16.34
C ASN A 662 14.13 15.23 16.45
N PRO A 663 14.07 16.21 17.37
CA PRO A 663 15.21 17.08 17.60
C PRO A 663 16.41 16.28 18.12
N VAL A 664 17.57 16.49 17.52
CA VAL A 664 18.84 15.86 17.91
C VAL A 664 19.69 16.92 18.61
N VAL A 665 20.28 16.57 19.75
CA VAL A 665 21.20 17.49 20.44
C VAL A 665 22.49 17.61 19.63
N GLU A 666 22.75 18.79 19.07
CA GLU A 666 24.05 19.10 18.45
C GLU A 666 25.12 19.19 19.54
N MET A 667 26.10 18.28 19.49
CA MET A 667 27.21 18.24 20.44
C MET A 667 28.53 18.52 19.75
N LYS A 668 29.35 19.39 20.35
CA LYS A 668 30.74 19.63 19.92
C LYS A 668 31.66 18.45 20.25
N SER A 669 31.31 17.64 21.24
CA SER A 669 32.02 16.44 21.66
C SER A 669 31.06 15.50 22.38
N PHE A 670 31.16 14.20 22.07
CA PHE A 670 30.42 13.14 22.74
C PHE A 670 31.17 12.54 23.95
N ILE A 671 32.39 13.03 24.23
CA ILE A 671 33.24 12.51 25.32
C ILE A 671 32.56 12.71 26.68
N ASN A 672 32.45 11.63 27.44
CA ASN A 672 31.82 11.55 28.75
C ASN A 672 30.37 12.06 28.81
N ASN A 673 29.68 12.12 27.66
CA ASN A 673 28.29 12.54 27.60
C ASN A 673 27.36 11.36 27.27
N PHE A 674 26.61 10.92 28.28
CA PHE A 674 25.61 9.85 28.18
C PHE A 674 24.18 10.39 28.24
N THR A 675 24.00 11.70 28.06
CA THR A 675 22.68 12.32 27.96
C THR A 675 21.97 11.79 26.72
N GLU A 676 20.66 11.59 26.84
CA GLU A 676 19.82 11.17 25.72
C GLU A 676 19.94 12.14 24.54
N VAL A 677 20.40 11.64 23.40
CA VAL A 677 20.78 12.41 22.20
C VAL A 677 19.55 12.82 21.38
N VAL A 678 18.62 11.88 21.18
CA VAL A 678 17.37 12.10 20.46
C VAL A 678 16.33 12.59 21.46
N LYS A 679 15.78 13.79 21.25
CA LYS A 679 14.69 14.35 22.05
C LYS A 679 13.34 14.03 21.44
N GLY A 680 12.31 14.00 22.28
CA GLY A 680 10.92 13.82 21.82
C GLY A 680 10.35 15.10 21.25
N LEU A 681 9.30 14.95 20.44
CA LEU A 681 8.50 16.05 19.94
C LEU A 681 7.68 16.72 21.07
N THR A 682 7.38 18.00 20.92
CA THR A 682 6.46 18.72 21.80
C THR A 682 5.02 18.26 21.58
N GLU A 683 4.13 18.53 22.54
CA GLU A 683 2.71 18.16 22.41
C GLU A 683 2.05 18.71 21.14
N LYS A 684 2.38 19.96 20.76
CA LYS A 684 1.87 20.58 19.55
C LYS A 684 2.33 19.83 18.30
N GLU A 685 3.63 19.56 18.20
CA GLU A 685 4.22 18.84 17.06
C GLU A 685 3.68 17.40 16.98
N VAL A 686 3.45 16.73 18.10
CA VAL A 686 2.85 15.39 18.14
C VAL A 686 1.41 15.40 17.61
N ILE A 687 0.60 16.41 17.97
CA ILE A 687 -0.75 16.56 17.42
C ILE A 687 -0.70 16.83 15.91
N GLU A 688 0.17 17.76 15.48
CA GLU A 688 0.34 18.11 14.07
C GLU A 688 0.81 16.90 13.24
N GLU A 689 1.79 16.15 13.74
CA GLU A 689 2.27 14.91 13.14
C GLU A 689 1.18 13.83 13.11
N SER A 690 0.36 13.71 14.15
CA SER A 690 -0.75 12.73 14.19
C SER A 690 -1.86 13.06 13.18
N LYS A 691 -2.13 14.35 12.94
CA LYS A 691 -3.10 14.82 11.92
C LYS A 691 -2.67 14.52 10.48
N ARG A 692 -1.41 14.10 10.28
CA ARG A 692 -0.92 13.60 8.99
C ARG A 692 -1.46 12.20 8.64
N CYS A 693 -2.12 11.50 9.56
CA CYS A 693 -2.62 10.16 9.30
C CYS A 693 -3.64 10.12 8.15
N LEU A 694 -3.50 9.15 7.22
CA LEU A 694 -4.44 8.96 6.12
C LEU A 694 -5.71 8.18 6.52
N HIS A 695 -5.79 7.67 7.75
CA HIS A 695 -6.89 6.82 8.23
C HIS A 695 -7.15 5.58 7.37
N CYS A 696 -6.10 4.98 6.79
CA CYS A 696 -6.18 3.83 5.89
C CYS A 696 -7.17 2.76 6.39
N GLY A 697 -8.20 2.48 5.60
CA GLY A 697 -9.18 1.43 5.84
C GLY A 697 -10.26 1.72 6.86
N GLU A 698 -10.34 2.92 7.45
CA GLU A 698 -11.39 3.28 8.41
C GLU A 698 -12.05 4.61 8.04
N CYS A 699 -13.39 4.62 8.03
CA CYS A 699 -14.15 5.83 7.75
C CYS A 699 -13.95 6.84 8.89
N TYR A 700 -13.41 8.01 8.55
CA TYR A 700 -13.25 9.13 9.48
C TYR A 700 -14.29 10.25 9.26
N SER A 701 -15.41 9.91 8.63
CA SER A 701 -16.54 10.81 8.37
C SER A 701 -16.18 12.10 7.61
N CYS A 702 -15.33 12.01 6.57
CA CYS A 702 -14.93 13.19 5.76
C CYS A 702 -16.08 13.85 4.99
N GLY A 703 -17.20 13.16 4.78
CA GLY A 703 -18.37 13.67 4.07
C GLY A 703 -18.31 13.59 2.54
N ASN A 704 -17.19 13.18 1.93
CA ASN A 704 -17.08 13.09 0.46
C ASN A 704 -18.19 12.23 -0.16
N CYS A 705 -18.35 11.01 0.33
CA CYS A 705 -19.40 10.12 -0.14
C CYS A 705 -20.82 10.72 -0.02
N TYR A 706 -21.09 11.50 1.03
CA TYR A 706 -22.36 12.23 1.18
C TYR A 706 -22.52 13.30 0.10
N ASN A 707 -21.48 14.11 -0.12
CA ASN A 707 -21.48 15.20 -1.09
C ASN A 707 -21.58 14.72 -2.55
N TYR A 708 -20.93 13.61 -2.87
CA TYR A 708 -20.88 13.08 -4.24
C TYR A 708 -21.98 12.04 -4.53
N CYS A 709 -22.85 11.72 -3.56
CA CYS A 709 -23.93 10.76 -3.81
C CYS A 709 -25.01 11.40 -4.73
N PRO A 710 -25.17 10.92 -5.98
CA PRO A 710 -26.12 11.52 -6.91
C PRO A 710 -27.58 11.29 -6.51
N ASP A 711 -27.83 10.27 -5.69
CA ASP A 711 -29.17 9.86 -5.25
C ASP A 711 -29.50 10.32 -3.82
N ALA A 712 -28.61 11.09 -3.17
CA ALA A 712 -28.73 11.46 -1.76
C ALA A 712 -28.97 10.26 -0.81
N ALA A 713 -28.49 9.08 -1.20
CA ALA A 713 -28.65 7.83 -0.48
C ALA A 713 -27.65 7.66 0.69
N ILE A 714 -26.98 8.73 1.12
CA ILE A 714 -26.11 8.71 2.29
C ILE A 714 -26.66 9.69 3.32
N HIS A 715 -26.77 9.25 4.56
CA HIS A 715 -27.22 10.06 5.69
C HIS A 715 -26.24 9.95 6.85
N ILE A 716 -26.40 10.84 7.83
CA ILE A 716 -25.65 10.83 9.08
C ILE A 716 -26.57 10.22 10.14
N ASP A 717 -26.13 9.15 10.80
CA ASP A 717 -26.90 8.52 11.88
C ASP A 717 -26.76 9.29 13.21
N GLU A 718 -27.51 8.85 14.24
CA GLU A 718 -27.51 9.47 15.58
C GLU A 718 -26.13 9.48 16.26
N LEU A 719 -25.18 8.67 15.77
CA LEU A 719 -23.81 8.61 16.26
C LEU A 719 -22.83 9.40 15.38
N ASN A 720 -23.34 10.30 14.52
CA ASN A 720 -22.59 11.09 13.56
C ASN A 720 -21.78 10.26 12.55
N ARG A 721 -22.26 9.07 12.19
CA ARG A 721 -21.59 8.19 11.23
C ARG A 721 -22.31 8.24 9.89
N LEU A 722 -21.54 8.27 8.81
CA LEU A 722 -22.08 8.18 7.46
C LEU A 722 -22.64 6.78 7.22
N ARG A 723 -23.89 6.71 6.76
CA ARG A 723 -24.63 5.47 6.49
C ARG A 723 -25.26 5.52 5.12
N ILE A 724 -25.21 4.39 4.42
CA ILE A 724 -25.83 4.22 3.12
C ILE A 724 -27.25 3.74 3.35
N ASP A 725 -28.22 4.47 2.83
CA ASP A 725 -29.59 4.03 2.72
C ASP A 725 -29.75 3.14 1.49
N TYR A 726 -29.77 1.83 1.74
CA TYR A 726 -29.90 0.84 0.67
C TYR A 726 -31.28 0.81 0.03
N ASP A 727 -32.28 1.50 0.57
CA ASP A 727 -33.57 1.65 -0.11
C ASP A 727 -33.48 2.61 -1.30
N TYR A 728 -32.49 3.51 -1.33
CA TYR A 728 -32.31 4.48 -2.42
C TYR A 728 -31.00 4.31 -3.19
N CYS A 729 -29.99 3.64 -2.60
CA CYS A 729 -28.69 3.45 -3.23
C CYS A 729 -28.77 2.58 -4.50
N LYS A 730 -28.53 3.20 -5.66
CA LYS A 730 -28.51 2.51 -6.97
C LYS A 730 -27.20 1.77 -7.29
N GLY A 731 -26.23 1.78 -6.37
CA GLY A 731 -24.98 1.04 -6.55
C GLY A 731 -24.05 1.61 -7.63
N CYS A 732 -24.01 2.93 -7.84
CA CYS A 732 -23.14 3.55 -8.86
C CYS A 732 -21.63 3.51 -8.55
N GLY A 733 -21.25 3.24 -7.29
CA GLY A 733 -19.84 3.14 -6.87
C GLY A 733 -19.09 4.47 -6.69
N ILE A 734 -19.70 5.62 -6.94
CA ILE A 734 -19.03 6.93 -6.78
C ILE A 734 -18.49 7.12 -5.36
N CYS A 735 -19.27 6.73 -4.33
CA CYS A 735 -18.81 6.82 -2.95
C CYS A 735 -17.54 6.00 -2.67
N PHE A 736 -17.37 4.87 -3.37
CA PHE A 736 -16.19 4.01 -3.28
C PHE A 736 -14.97 4.70 -3.90
N GLU A 737 -15.10 5.22 -5.13
CA GLU A 737 -14.03 5.94 -5.83
C GLU A 737 -13.59 7.22 -5.10
N GLU A 738 -14.56 7.96 -4.54
CA GLU A 738 -14.31 9.21 -3.80
C GLU A 738 -13.91 8.98 -2.33
N CYS A 739 -13.79 7.73 -1.89
CA CYS A 739 -13.36 7.41 -0.54
C CYS A 739 -11.84 7.62 -0.40
N PRO A 740 -11.38 8.61 0.37
CA PRO A 740 -9.94 8.94 0.43
C PRO A 740 -9.11 7.83 1.07
N CYS A 741 -9.67 7.14 2.06
CA CYS A 741 -8.98 6.15 2.87
C CYS A 741 -9.31 4.68 2.55
N SER A 742 -10.05 4.40 1.47
CA SER A 742 -10.49 3.03 1.12
C SER A 742 -11.38 2.33 2.16
N ALA A 743 -12.20 3.09 2.89
CA ALA A 743 -13.13 2.55 3.90
C ALA A 743 -14.45 2.00 3.32
N ILE A 744 -14.62 2.03 2.00
CA ILE A 744 -15.76 1.46 1.29
C ILE A 744 -15.26 0.30 0.42
N SER A 745 -16.05 -0.77 0.33
CA SER A 745 -15.87 -1.86 -0.64
C SER A 745 -17.09 -1.97 -1.54
N LEU A 746 -16.90 -2.49 -2.75
CA LEU A 746 -17.98 -2.81 -3.68
C LEU A 746 -18.11 -4.33 -3.76
N LYS A 747 -19.28 -4.86 -3.41
CA LYS A 747 -19.57 -6.29 -3.49
C LYS A 747 -20.71 -6.53 -4.48
N MET A 748 -20.58 -7.55 -5.32
CA MET A 748 -21.72 -8.07 -6.07
C MET A 748 -22.55 -8.92 -5.11
N ASP A 749 -23.66 -8.36 -4.62
CA ASP A 749 -24.62 -9.08 -3.80
C ASP A 749 -25.92 -9.21 -4.61
N GLU A 750 -26.57 -10.38 -4.55
CA GLU A 750 -27.94 -10.52 -5.06
C GLU A 750 -28.87 -9.63 -4.22
N VAL A 751 -29.66 -8.78 -4.89
CA VAL A 751 -30.69 -7.97 -4.22
C VAL A 751 -31.82 -8.91 -3.79
N VAL A 752 -31.84 -9.30 -2.51
CA VAL A 752 -32.95 -10.09 -1.95
C VAL A 752 -34.13 -9.15 -1.71
N ASN A 753 -35.21 -9.35 -2.46
CA ASN A 753 -36.47 -8.62 -2.30
C ASN A 753 -37.19 -9.09 -1.02
N GLU A 754 -37.30 -8.25 0.01
CA GLU A 754 -38.22 -8.49 1.13
C GLU A 754 -39.70 -8.24 0.77
N SER A 755 -40.00 -7.88 -0.47
CA SER A 755 -41.36 -7.57 -0.94
C SER A 755 -42.17 -8.77 -1.47
N SER A 756 -41.68 -10.00 -1.32
CA SER A 756 -42.43 -11.22 -1.70
C SER A 756 -43.15 -11.91 -0.52
N VAL A 757 -43.24 -11.28 0.65
CA VAL A 757 -44.01 -11.78 1.80
C VAL A 757 -45.01 -10.72 2.23
N ASN A 758 -46.13 -10.62 1.50
CA ASN A 758 -47.44 -10.23 2.00
C ASN A 758 -48.51 -10.58 0.98
#